data_AF-A0A3M6T7X9-F1
#
_entry.id   AF-A0A3M6T7X9-F1
#
_cell.length_a   1.000
_cell.length_b   1.000
_cell.length_c   1.000
_cell.angle_alpha   90.00
_cell.angle_beta   90.00
_cell.angle_gamma   90.00
#
_symmetry.space_group_name_H-M   'P 1'
#
loop_
_entity.id
_entity.type
_entity.pdbx_description
1 polymer ?
#
loop_
_entity_poly.entity_id
_entity_poly.type
_entity_poly.pdbx_seq_one_letter_code
_entity_poly.pdbx_strand_id
1 'polypeptide(L)'
;GHVNWDTAVPANLGYMASILWNQNNCAAEGGPATTGYEVQVGGDLCEMVGLNRDTSLGHLVAGGSVANIEAIWVARNLKYYALGLQEALLKEEQLRDARDYEIHLPQNNTPILLINATQWELLNLDTDIIIKMPSEVATLAKIDQAALRKILADYLYESIGAQEFCNRHMLTTTPCVVVASTYHVSLLKAVTITVTPKAAMFNPRKKTSRKVGKEEQKRKGKAPMFTHRRGIFSKRAVSDDVAKPWAAVGTWFLGPKAENADVFIELMKDAIKAHMDFRQGFYPCDPPYVTDELRQAESFKKSYEKMKTELDNLQKDIYFPCDPPYVTDELREAASFKNSMEHLKTEVDNLQKDLEKSVPFFSSRYKNNCAAEASTVTTKFEVEVGKDLCIMMGYDGDKAMGHLTAGGSVANIEAIWAGRNVKYFPLGLQEALLKEEKLAAARGYKITFPQRGGEKGELQSASQWELLNLDVDTILRMPKDVEDLTGLQHQDFMGVMGQYLYESVGAQEFARRHMLTQSPCVIVPSTAHISLTKAVTILGLGRESLVTVAVDEDARMEPKDLERVLQEKLKNEIPVITVVSVMGTTEESAGLCFSLHADGAWGGYFCSMLRDPKSKLVAAGSEGFVPELWLSPYVKEQLSAMDQCDTITIDPHKSGFCPYPAGALCYRDKLMNTFLQITTTVVYYHGDMTLGDIGIEGSKPGAAAAGVMLANRQGYLTKKSELLQKDFRVYKDKI
;
A
#
# COMPACT_ATOMS: atom_id res chain seq x y z
N GLY A 1 -14.68 -22.78 1.47
CA GLY A 1 -13.64 -21.82 1.06
C GLY A 1 -13.55 -20.73 2.10
N HIS A 2 -12.36 -20.38 2.59
CA HIS A 2 -12.20 -19.37 3.65
C HIS A 2 -12.56 -17.94 3.18
N VAL A 3 -12.44 -17.68 1.87
CA VAL A 3 -12.65 -16.34 1.25
C VAL A 3 -13.99 -16.25 0.50
N ASN A 4 -14.74 -17.35 0.42
CA ASN A 4 -15.88 -17.49 -0.48
C ASN A 4 -17.20 -17.71 0.28
N TRP A 5 -17.76 -16.65 0.90
CA TRP A 5 -19.11 -16.65 1.51
C TRP A 5 -19.91 -15.38 1.21
N ASP A 6 -21.25 -15.50 1.12
CA ASP A 6 -22.15 -14.37 0.94
C ASP A 6 -22.04 -13.36 2.11
N THR A 7 -22.13 -12.06 1.83
CA THR A 7 -22.11 -11.04 2.89
C THR A 7 -23.50 -10.84 3.46
N ALA A 8 -23.54 -10.51 4.75
CA ALA A 8 -24.79 -10.14 5.39
C ALA A 8 -25.40 -8.90 4.69
N VAL A 9 -26.65 -9.01 4.26
CA VAL A 9 -27.47 -7.89 3.75
C VAL A 9 -27.35 -6.61 4.61
N PRO A 10 -27.44 -6.64 5.96
CA PRO A 10 -27.27 -5.42 6.77
C PRO A 10 -25.89 -4.76 6.61
N ALA A 11 -24.81 -5.55 6.46
CA ALA A 11 -23.48 -5.00 6.23
C ALA A 11 -23.40 -4.28 4.88
N ASN A 12 -23.96 -4.91 3.83
CA ASN A 12 -24.03 -4.30 2.51
C ASN A 12 -24.84 -2.99 2.50
N LEU A 13 -25.99 -2.96 3.19
CA LEU A 13 -26.79 -1.75 3.35
C LEU A 13 -26.03 -0.66 4.11
N GLY A 14 -25.30 -1.02 5.17
CA GLY A 14 -24.42 -0.10 5.89
C GLY A 14 -23.37 0.54 4.99
N TYR A 15 -22.65 -0.25 4.18
CA TYR A 15 -21.67 0.25 3.21
C TYR A 15 -22.31 1.17 2.14
N MET A 16 -23.47 0.79 1.59
CA MET A 16 -24.17 1.63 0.60
C MET A 16 -24.71 2.92 1.18
N ALA A 17 -25.22 2.88 2.42
CA ALA A 17 -25.75 4.06 3.09
C ALA A 17 -24.61 5.00 3.49
N SER A 18 -23.48 4.46 3.92
CA SER A 18 -22.34 5.25 4.36
C SER A 18 -21.53 5.84 3.21
N ILE A 19 -21.38 5.17 2.06
CA ILE A 19 -20.51 5.63 0.94
C ILE A 19 -20.92 6.99 0.36
N LEU A 20 -22.16 7.41 0.64
CA LEU A 20 -22.70 8.71 0.24
C LEU A 20 -22.20 9.87 1.12
N TRP A 21 -21.47 9.58 2.19
CA TRP A 21 -20.98 10.54 3.18
C TRP A 21 -19.46 10.54 3.27
N ASN A 22 -18.90 11.59 3.87
CA ASN A 22 -17.47 11.63 4.16
C ASN A 22 -17.16 10.63 5.30
N GLN A 23 -16.27 9.68 5.04
CA GLN A 23 -15.88 8.61 5.96
C GLN A 23 -14.43 8.73 6.42
N ASN A 24 -13.87 9.94 6.37
CA ASN A 24 -12.48 10.12 6.78
C ASN A 24 -12.33 10.04 8.30
N ASN A 25 -12.29 8.82 8.84
CA ASN A 25 -12.14 8.55 10.27
C ASN A 25 -10.76 8.96 10.82
N CYS A 26 -9.80 9.38 9.97
CA CYS A 26 -8.52 9.91 10.47
C CYS A 26 -8.67 11.28 11.13
N ALA A 27 -9.75 12.02 10.82
CA ALA A 27 -10.10 13.30 11.41
C ALA A 27 -11.57 13.25 11.82
N ALA A 28 -11.83 13.34 13.12
CA ALA A 28 -13.19 13.20 13.65
C ALA A 28 -14.17 14.24 13.06
N GLU A 29 -13.66 15.38 12.58
CA GLU A 29 -14.41 16.41 11.87
C GLU A 29 -14.89 15.95 10.48
N GLY A 30 -14.14 15.06 9.82
CA GLY A 30 -14.45 14.53 8.51
C GLY A 30 -15.47 13.39 8.53
N GLY A 31 -15.46 12.56 9.58
CA GLY A 31 -16.38 11.43 9.75
C GLY A 31 -16.85 11.27 11.20
N PRO A 32 -17.59 12.23 11.79
CA PRO A 32 -17.91 12.22 13.21
C PRO A 32 -18.74 11.00 13.64
N ALA A 33 -19.76 10.65 12.87
CA ALA A 33 -20.60 9.48 13.14
C ALA A 33 -19.83 8.17 12.93
N THR A 34 -19.12 8.03 11.81
CA THR A 34 -18.37 6.82 11.46
C THR A 34 -17.17 6.58 12.37
N THR A 35 -16.55 7.63 12.93
CA THR A 35 -15.51 7.53 13.97
C THR A 35 -16.10 6.96 15.26
N GLY A 36 -17.27 7.45 15.69
CA GLY A 36 -17.97 6.91 16.84
C GLY A 36 -18.35 5.43 16.68
N TYR A 37 -18.86 5.06 15.51
CA TYR A 37 -19.18 3.66 15.19
C TYR A 37 -17.93 2.76 15.17
N GLU A 38 -16.78 3.24 14.68
CA GLU A 38 -15.54 2.45 14.72
C GLU A 38 -15.08 2.15 16.15
N VAL A 39 -15.14 3.14 17.05
CA VAL A 39 -14.85 2.94 18.48
C VAL A 39 -15.83 1.93 19.09
N GLN A 40 -17.12 2.03 18.74
CA GLN A 40 -18.13 1.08 19.19
C GLN A 40 -17.82 -0.34 18.70
N VAL A 41 -17.62 -0.52 17.40
CA VAL A 41 -17.31 -1.82 16.78
C VAL A 41 -16.02 -2.42 17.35
N GLY A 42 -14.98 -1.59 17.57
CA GLY A 42 -13.75 -2.02 18.23
C GLY A 42 -14.01 -2.62 19.62
N GLY A 43 -14.82 -1.93 20.42
CA GLY A 43 -15.25 -2.42 21.72
C GLY A 43 -16.10 -3.70 21.67
N ASP A 44 -17.03 -3.79 20.72
CA ASP A 44 -17.86 -4.98 20.51
C ASP A 44 -17.00 -6.19 20.10
N LEU A 45 -15.97 -5.98 19.27
CA LEU A 45 -15.00 -7.01 18.89
C LEU A 45 -14.17 -7.48 20.08
N CYS A 46 -13.76 -6.57 20.98
CA CYS A 46 -13.08 -6.92 22.21
C CYS A 46 -13.98 -7.78 23.12
N GLU A 47 -15.22 -7.36 23.37
CA GLU A 47 -16.18 -8.12 24.18
C GLU A 47 -16.48 -9.50 23.59
N MET A 48 -16.61 -9.59 22.26
CA MET A 48 -16.87 -10.84 21.54
C MET A 48 -15.80 -11.92 21.83
N VAL A 49 -14.55 -11.52 22.07
CA VAL A 49 -13.45 -12.42 22.41
C VAL A 49 -13.16 -12.48 23.92
N GLY A 50 -14.03 -11.89 24.75
CA GLY A 50 -13.95 -11.94 26.21
C GLY A 50 -13.03 -10.90 26.84
N LEU A 51 -12.64 -9.84 26.12
CA LEU A 51 -11.86 -8.72 26.66
C LEU A 51 -12.78 -7.64 27.25
N ASN A 52 -12.29 -6.91 28.25
CA ASN A 52 -13.02 -5.81 28.88
C ASN A 52 -12.96 -4.55 27.99
N ARG A 53 -14.12 -4.04 27.58
CA ARG A 53 -14.26 -2.84 26.73
C ARG A 53 -13.64 -1.57 27.32
N ASP A 54 -13.66 -1.44 28.65
CA ASP A 54 -13.16 -0.22 29.33
C ASP A 54 -11.63 -0.15 29.37
N THR A 55 -10.97 -1.29 29.21
CA THR A 55 -9.50 -1.42 29.29
C THR A 55 -8.86 -1.92 28.01
N SER A 56 -9.65 -2.23 26.98
CA SER A 56 -9.18 -2.80 25.72
C SER A 56 -9.57 -1.89 24.56
N LEU A 57 -8.73 -1.83 23.54
CA LEU A 57 -8.97 -1.04 22.34
C LEU A 57 -8.88 -1.95 21.11
N GLY A 58 -9.83 -1.79 20.20
CA GLY A 58 -9.77 -2.31 18.85
C GLY A 58 -10.12 -1.19 17.87
N HIS A 59 -9.60 -1.28 16.65
CA HIS A 59 -10.01 -0.44 15.53
C HIS A 59 -10.02 -1.26 14.24
N LEU A 60 -10.63 -0.72 13.19
CA LEU A 60 -10.69 -1.39 11.91
C LEU A 60 -9.44 -1.08 11.08
N VAL A 61 -9.02 -2.04 10.27
CA VAL A 61 -7.93 -1.89 9.30
C VAL A 61 -8.36 -2.53 7.98
N ALA A 62 -7.64 -2.22 6.89
CA ALA A 62 -7.99 -2.66 5.54
C ALA A 62 -8.04 -4.20 5.38
N GLY A 63 -7.30 -4.94 6.21
CA GLY A 63 -7.33 -6.39 6.20
C GLY A 63 -6.40 -7.01 7.24
N GLY A 64 -6.38 -8.36 7.28
CA GLY A 64 -5.61 -9.13 8.27
C GLY A 64 -4.10 -8.91 8.22
N SER A 65 -3.52 -8.62 7.04
CA SER A 65 -2.08 -8.34 6.93
C SER A 65 -1.68 -7.09 7.70
N VAL A 66 -2.42 -6.00 7.54
CA VAL A 66 -2.18 -4.74 8.27
C VAL A 66 -2.39 -4.94 9.76
N ALA A 67 -3.44 -5.66 10.17
CA ALA A 67 -3.70 -5.97 11.59
C ALA A 67 -2.52 -6.74 12.23
N ASN A 68 -2.01 -7.76 11.54
CA ASN A 68 -0.88 -8.56 12.02
C ASN A 68 0.41 -7.74 12.11
N ILE A 69 0.66 -6.85 11.14
CA ILE A 69 1.84 -5.97 11.15
C ILE A 69 1.78 -5.00 12.32
N GLU A 70 0.63 -4.37 12.58
CA GLU A 70 0.46 -3.49 13.74
C GLU A 70 0.62 -4.26 15.07
N ALA A 71 0.08 -5.47 15.17
CA ALA A 71 0.26 -6.31 16.36
C ALA A 71 1.73 -6.67 16.59
N ILE A 72 2.47 -7.07 15.55
CA ILE A 72 3.91 -7.38 15.65
C ILE A 72 4.71 -6.11 15.96
N TRP A 73 4.34 -4.96 15.39
CA TRP A 73 4.98 -3.69 15.65
C TRP A 73 4.86 -3.28 17.12
N VAL A 74 3.65 -3.37 17.69
CA VAL A 74 3.39 -3.11 19.11
C VAL A 74 4.15 -4.10 19.99
N ALA A 75 4.07 -5.40 19.69
CA ALA A 75 4.75 -6.44 20.45
C ALA A 75 6.28 -6.24 20.47
N ARG A 76 6.88 -5.85 19.35
CA ARG A 76 8.31 -5.53 19.24
C ARG A 76 8.68 -4.35 20.13
N ASN A 77 7.94 -3.24 20.07
CA ASN A 77 8.26 -2.06 20.88
C ASN A 77 8.09 -2.38 22.39
N LEU A 78 7.05 -3.11 22.77
CA LEU A 78 6.86 -3.57 24.14
C LEU A 78 8.02 -4.44 24.62
N LYS A 79 8.49 -5.39 23.80
CA LYS A 79 9.59 -6.30 24.13
C LYS A 79 10.88 -5.57 24.51
N TYR A 80 11.14 -4.42 23.89
CA TYR A 80 12.35 -3.62 24.10
C TYR A 80 12.17 -2.43 25.05
N TYR A 81 10.94 -2.08 25.40
CA TYR A 81 10.64 -0.89 26.21
C TYR A 81 11.38 -0.89 27.55
N ALA A 82 11.37 -2.02 28.28
CA ALA A 82 11.96 -2.10 29.61
C ALA A 82 13.49 -1.91 29.61
N LEU A 83 14.18 -2.32 28.53
CA LEU A 83 15.61 -2.07 28.36
C LEU A 83 15.92 -0.59 28.15
N GLY A 84 15.18 0.07 27.25
CA GLY A 84 15.33 1.51 27.02
C GLY A 84 15.01 2.33 28.27
N LEU A 85 13.95 1.94 29.00
CA LEU A 85 13.59 2.57 30.27
C LEU A 85 14.66 2.37 31.34
N GLN A 86 15.25 1.18 31.45
CA GLN A 86 16.35 0.93 32.39
C GLN A 86 17.53 1.87 32.10
N GLU A 87 17.92 1.98 30.84
CA GLU A 87 19.00 2.86 30.44
C GLU A 87 18.70 4.33 30.76
N ALA A 88 17.48 4.78 30.47
CA ALA A 88 17.04 6.14 30.79
C ALA A 88 17.09 6.41 32.31
N LEU A 89 16.58 5.49 33.14
CA LEU A 89 16.63 5.64 34.61
C LEU A 89 18.06 5.74 35.14
N LEU A 90 19.00 5.02 34.53
CA LEU A 90 20.41 5.05 34.93
C LEU A 90 21.12 6.35 34.51
N LYS A 91 20.74 6.94 33.37
CA LYS A 91 21.45 8.09 32.77
C LYS A 91 20.80 9.45 33.05
N GLU A 92 19.48 9.50 33.14
CA GLU A 92 18.73 10.75 33.23
C GLU A 92 18.52 11.17 34.69
N GLU A 93 19.02 12.35 35.05
CA GLU A 93 18.85 12.89 36.41
C GLU A 93 17.38 13.23 36.70
N GLN A 94 16.60 13.60 35.67
CA GLN A 94 15.17 13.86 35.79
C GLN A 94 14.37 12.63 36.24
N LEU A 95 14.91 11.42 36.02
CA LEU A 95 14.25 10.16 36.39
C LEU A 95 14.82 9.55 37.68
N ARG A 96 15.66 10.28 38.40
CA ARG A 96 16.34 9.78 39.60
C ARG A 96 15.39 9.27 40.69
N ASP A 97 14.30 10.01 40.94
CA ASP A 97 13.28 9.64 41.93
C ASP A 97 12.53 8.34 41.58
N ALA A 98 12.60 7.90 40.32
CA ALA A 98 11.98 6.66 39.85
C ALA A 98 12.95 5.45 39.80
N ARG A 99 14.20 5.61 40.23
CA ARG A 99 15.18 4.49 40.26
C ARG A 99 14.81 3.37 41.22
N ASP A 100 13.97 3.67 42.21
CA ASP A 100 13.41 2.69 43.15
C ASP A 100 12.17 1.95 42.59
N TYR A 101 11.90 2.07 41.29
CA TYR A 101 10.79 1.36 40.65
C TYR A 101 11.01 -0.17 40.69
N GLU A 102 10.11 -0.85 41.39
CA GLU A 102 10.12 -2.30 41.57
C GLU A 102 9.32 -3.04 40.48
N ILE A 103 9.86 -4.16 40.02
CA ILE A 103 9.22 -5.08 39.09
C ILE A 103 9.18 -6.50 39.66
N HIS A 104 8.16 -7.25 39.27
CA HIS A 104 7.99 -8.64 39.67
C HIS A 104 8.37 -9.55 38.50
N LEU A 105 9.32 -10.46 38.70
CA LEU A 105 9.72 -11.41 37.68
C LEU A 105 8.80 -12.65 37.72
N PRO A 106 8.40 -13.23 36.57
CA PRO A 106 7.55 -14.43 36.57
C PRO A 106 8.18 -15.63 37.31
N GLN A 107 9.51 -15.68 37.40
CA GLN A 107 10.26 -16.78 38.03
C GLN A 107 10.65 -16.50 39.50
N ASN A 108 10.38 -15.31 40.04
CA ASN A 108 10.82 -14.89 41.37
C ASN A 108 9.67 -14.22 42.15
N ASN A 109 9.42 -14.69 43.38
CA ASN A 109 8.38 -14.12 44.25
C ASN A 109 8.79 -12.81 44.93
N THR A 110 10.06 -12.42 44.83
CA THR A 110 10.56 -11.17 45.43
C THR A 110 10.66 -10.08 44.37
N PRO A 111 10.10 -8.87 44.60
CA PRO A 111 10.30 -7.75 43.70
C PRO A 111 11.78 -7.37 43.63
N ILE A 112 12.21 -6.92 42.45
CA ILE A 112 13.55 -6.38 42.23
C ILE A 112 13.42 -4.97 41.64
N LEU A 113 14.44 -4.13 41.86
CA LEU A 113 14.50 -2.84 41.17
C LEU A 113 14.72 -3.05 39.68
N LEU A 114 13.99 -2.33 38.83
CA LEU A 114 14.15 -2.41 37.37
C LEU A 114 15.60 -2.12 36.93
N ILE A 115 16.29 -1.21 37.63
CA ILE A 115 17.71 -0.90 37.40
C ILE A 115 18.68 -2.06 37.69
N ASN A 116 18.26 -3.04 38.49
CA ASN A 116 19.08 -4.19 38.87
C ASN A 116 18.76 -5.45 38.04
N ALA A 117 17.69 -5.42 37.23
CA ALA A 117 17.30 -6.54 36.41
C ALA A 117 18.32 -6.78 35.28
N THR A 118 18.60 -8.06 35.01
CA THR A 118 19.44 -8.45 33.89
C THR A 118 18.73 -8.20 32.56
N GLN A 119 19.51 -8.10 31.48
CA GLN A 119 18.95 -7.97 30.13
C GLN A 119 17.97 -9.09 29.78
N TRP A 120 18.26 -10.34 30.19
CA TRP A 120 17.38 -11.48 29.94
C TRP A 120 16.06 -11.37 30.70
N GLU A 121 16.09 -10.91 31.95
CA GLU A 121 14.88 -10.69 32.75
C GLU A 121 14.02 -9.58 32.15
N LEU A 122 14.61 -8.45 31.75
CA LEU A 122 13.91 -7.33 31.12
C LEU A 122 13.26 -7.71 29.79
N LEU A 123 13.98 -8.47 28.95
CA LEU A 123 13.44 -8.99 27.71
C LEU A 123 12.32 -10.01 27.94
N ASN A 124 12.16 -10.59 29.12
CA ASN A 124 11.15 -11.63 29.40
C ASN A 124 10.12 -11.21 30.46
N LEU A 125 9.95 -9.89 30.65
CA LEU A 125 8.87 -9.37 31.48
C LEU A 125 7.49 -9.64 30.87
N ASP A 126 6.51 -9.78 31.75
CA ASP A 126 5.12 -9.88 31.35
C ASP A 126 4.63 -8.56 30.74
N THR A 127 3.79 -8.67 29.72
CA THR A 127 3.26 -7.49 29.00
C THR A 127 2.46 -6.57 29.91
N ASP A 128 1.72 -7.12 30.89
CA ASP A 128 0.92 -6.35 31.84
C ASP A 128 1.79 -5.48 32.76
N ILE A 129 3.03 -5.88 33.01
CA ILE A 129 4.01 -5.08 33.77
C ILE A 129 4.48 -3.93 32.89
N ILE A 130 4.91 -4.23 31.65
CA ILE A 130 5.49 -3.25 30.72
C ILE A 130 4.49 -2.12 30.42
N ILE A 131 3.20 -2.44 30.20
CA ILE A 131 2.16 -1.44 29.87
C ILE A 131 1.94 -0.41 31.00
N LYS A 132 2.19 -0.78 32.27
CA LYS A 132 2.01 0.11 33.43
C LYS A 132 3.22 0.99 33.71
N MET A 133 4.42 0.57 33.28
CA MET A 133 5.68 1.28 33.53
C MET A 133 5.63 2.78 33.17
N PRO A 134 5.11 3.21 32.01
CA PRO A 134 5.10 4.63 31.67
C PRO A 134 4.36 5.49 32.70
N SER A 135 3.18 5.05 33.14
CA SER A 135 2.38 5.78 34.13
C SER A 135 3.00 5.75 35.53
N GLU A 136 3.50 4.58 35.95
CA GLU A 136 4.06 4.39 37.29
C GLU A 136 5.39 5.15 37.44
N VAL A 137 6.28 5.05 36.45
CA VAL A 137 7.55 5.79 36.42
C VAL A 137 7.34 7.29 36.34
N ALA A 138 6.42 7.78 35.48
CA ALA A 138 6.12 9.21 35.42
C ALA A 138 5.66 9.75 36.78
N THR A 139 4.80 8.99 37.46
CA THR A 139 4.32 9.32 38.81
C THR A 139 5.46 9.38 39.83
N LEU A 140 6.34 8.37 39.85
CA LEU A 140 7.50 8.34 40.74
C LEU A 140 8.50 9.45 40.46
N ALA A 141 8.76 9.75 39.18
CA ALA A 141 9.64 10.82 38.73
C ALA A 141 9.01 12.22 38.88
N LYS A 142 7.73 12.31 39.26
CA LYS A 142 6.96 13.58 39.40
C LYS A 142 6.97 14.41 38.12
N ILE A 143 6.88 13.75 36.97
CA ILE A 143 6.75 14.37 35.66
C ILE A 143 5.47 13.89 34.98
N ASP A 144 4.98 14.64 34.00
CA ASP A 144 3.88 14.16 33.17
C ASP A 144 4.36 13.13 32.14
N GLN A 145 3.41 12.40 31.54
CA GLN A 145 3.75 11.38 30.55
C GLN A 145 4.34 11.96 29.25
N ALA A 146 4.05 13.22 28.91
CA ALA A 146 4.60 13.82 27.69
C ALA A 146 6.09 14.14 27.87
N ALA A 147 6.49 14.64 29.04
CA ALA A 147 7.86 14.83 29.46
C ALA A 147 8.61 13.49 29.50
N LEU A 148 8.03 12.45 30.11
CA LEU A 148 8.65 11.11 30.10
C LEU A 148 8.85 10.58 28.68
N ARG A 149 7.84 10.68 27.80
CA ARG A 149 7.97 10.27 26.39
C ARG A 149 9.06 11.03 25.65
N LYS A 150 9.24 12.32 25.94
CA LYS A 150 10.32 13.13 25.35
C LYS A 150 11.69 12.65 25.80
N ILE A 151 11.86 12.35 27.09
CA ILE A 151 13.11 11.78 27.63
C ILE A 151 13.39 10.41 27.00
N LEU A 152 12.39 9.53 26.99
CA LEU A 152 12.53 8.17 26.47
C LEU A 152 12.76 8.11 24.95
N ALA A 153 12.52 9.20 24.21
CA ALA A 153 12.79 9.24 22.77
C ALA A 153 14.25 8.89 22.46
N ASP A 154 15.21 9.24 23.32
CA ASP A 154 16.63 8.97 23.09
C ASP A 154 17.04 7.52 23.43
N TYR A 155 16.11 6.71 23.95
CA TYR A 155 16.39 5.39 24.51
C TYR A 155 15.52 4.27 23.94
N LEU A 156 14.37 4.59 23.33
CA LEU A 156 13.41 3.59 22.87
C LEU A 156 13.73 3.08 21.46
N TYR A 157 13.50 1.78 21.25
CA TYR A 157 13.73 1.08 19.99
C TYR A 157 13.06 1.76 18.80
N GLU A 158 11.79 2.17 18.92
CA GLU A 158 11.06 2.84 17.85
C GLU A 158 11.63 4.21 17.50
N SER A 159 12.36 4.85 18.40
CA SER A 159 12.90 6.18 18.19
C SER A 159 14.30 6.12 17.59
N ILE A 160 15.22 5.38 18.21
CA ILE A 160 16.63 5.32 17.78
C ILE A 160 16.89 4.25 16.70
N GLY A 161 15.95 3.33 16.51
CA GLY A 161 16.02 2.30 15.47
C GLY A 161 16.74 1.03 15.90
N ALA A 162 16.57 -0.03 15.11
CA ALA A 162 17.03 -1.37 15.45
C ALA A 162 18.55 -1.46 15.63
N GLN A 163 19.30 -0.84 14.73
CA GLN A 163 20.76 -0.95 14.69
C GLN A 163 21.40 -0.28 15.91
N GLU A 164 21.04 0.98 16.17
CA GLU A 164 21.57 1.73 17.31
C GLU A 164 21.14 1.09 18.64
N PHE A 165 19.87 0.70 18.77
CA PHE A 165 19.37 0.04 19.97
C PHE A 165 20.10 -1.27 20.26
N CYS A 166 20.27 -2.13 19.24
CA CYS A 166 21.00 -3.38 19.40
C CYS A 166 22.48 -3.16 19.77
N ASN A 167 23.12 -2.13 19.21
CA ASN A 167 24.51 -1.78 19.54
C ASN A 167 24.65 -1.30 20.99
N ARG A 168 23.80 -0.35 21.43
CA ARG A 168 23.83 0.19 22.81
C ARG A 168 23.64 -0.89 23.86
N HIS A 169 22.73 -1.83 23.60
CA HIS A 169 22.43 -2.92 24.51
C HIS A 169 23.26 -4.19 24.25
N MET A 170 24.23 -4.19 23.33
CA MET A 170 25.05 -5.35 22.98
C MET A 170 24.23 -6.61 22.65
N LEU A 171 23.08 -6.43 21.99
CA LEU A 171 22.23 -7.53 21.55
C LEU A 171 22.93 -8.21 20.36
N THR A 172 23.25 -9.50 20.50
CA THR A 172 23.98 -10.28 19.48
C THR A 172 23.11 -11.32 18.77
N THR A 173 21.87 -11.49 19.21
CA THR A 173 20.92 -12.43 18.61
C THR A 173 19.67 -11.71 18.13
N THR A 174 19.18 -12.11 16.97
CA THR A 174 17.95 -11.56 16.38
C THR A 174 16.72 -12.14 17.09
N PRO A 175 15.73 -11.32 17.48
CA PRO A 175 14.48 -11.82 18.03
C PRO A 175 13.76 -12.71 17.02
N CYS A 176 13.03 -13.72 17.50
CA CYS A 176 12.21 -14.57 16.65
C CYS A 176 10.73 -14.32 16.91
N VAL A 177 9.93 -14.36 15.84
CA VAL A 177 8.47 -14.45 15.92
C VAL A 177 8.10 -15.92 15.72
N VAL A 178 7.49 -16.53 16.73
CA VAL A 178 7.03 -17.92 16.66
C VAL A 178 5.56 -17.93 16.26
N VAL A 179 5.26 -18.43 15.07
CA VAL A 179 3.89 -18.64 14.60
C VAL A 179 3.46 -20.06 14.94
N ALA A 180 2.41 -20.20 15.73
CA ALA A 180 1.84 -21.50 16.06
C ALA A 180 0.77 -21.90 15.05
N SER A 181 0.84 -23.12 14.52
CA SER A 181 -0.16 -23.67 13.59
C SER A 181 -1.42 -24.20 14.29
N THR A 182 -1.55 -23.99 15.62
CA THR A 182 -2.58 -24.62 16.46
C THR A 182 -3.72 -23.66 16.78
N TYR A 183 -4.95 -24.17 16.71
CA TYR A 183 -6.21 -23.48 17.08
C TYR A 183 -6.39 -23.22 18.59
N HIS A 184 -5.33 -23.35 19.40
CA HIS A 184 -5.43 -23.31 20.86
C HIS A 184 -4.52 -22.23 21.45
N VAL A 185 -5.04 -21.00 21.50
CA VAL A 185 -4.39 -19.85 22.17
C VAL A 185 -4.12 -20.16 23.65
N SER A 186 -4.96 -20.99 24.29
CA SER A 186 -4.80 -21.42 25.69
C SER A 186 -3.54 -22.27 25.95
N LEU A 187 -3.01 -22.97 24.93
CA LEU A 187 -1.78 -23.75 25.07
C LEU A 187 -0.54 -22.85 25.04
N LEU A 188 -0.57 -21.73 24.31
CA LEU A 188 0.60 -20.85 24.18
C LEU A 188 0.97 -20.15 25.50
N LYS A 189 0.00 -19.77 26.33
CA LYS A 189 0.26 -19.25 27.68
C LYS A 189 0.71 -20.32 28.69
N ALA A 190 0.45 -21.60 28.41
CA ALA A 190 0.77 -22.72 29.30
C ALA A 190 2.13 -23.38 29.01
N VAL A 191 2.79 -22.99 27.92
CA VAL A 191 4.04 -23.61 27.45
C VAL A 191 5.25 -22.89 28.05
N THR A 192 5.71 -23.38 29.21
CA THR A 192 7.07 -23.12 29.72
C THR A 192 7.99 -24.20 29.18
N ILE A 193 8.89 -23.87 28.24
CA ILE A 193 9.79 -24.86 27.61
C ILE A 193 11.14 -24.90 28.34
N THR A 194 11.46 -26.08 28.88
CA THR A 194 12.84 -26.53 29.12
C THR A 194 13.37 -27.19 27.85
N VAL A 195 14.51 -26.72 27.33
CA VAL A 195 15.02 -27.07 25.98
C VAL A 195 15.64 -28.48 25.95
N THR A 196 15.18 -29.33 25.02
CA THR A 196 15.99 -30.43 24.43
C THR A 196 15.69 -30.57 22.92
N PRO A 197 16.71 -30.70 22.03
CA PRO A 197 16.52 -30.59 20.58
C PRO A 197 16.71 -31.89 19.77
N LYS A 198 15.93 -32.04 18.67
CA LYS A 198 16.28 -32.51 17.28
C LYS A 198 15.13 -33.30 16.62
N ALA A 199 14.62 -32.87 15.45
CA ALA A 199 15.01 -33.15 14.04
C ALA A 199 14.19 -34.34 13.45
N ALA A 200 13.83 -34.48 12.17
CA ALA A 200 13.85 -33.70 10.93
C ALA A 200 12.86 -34.36 9.92
N MET A 201 12.56 -33.64 8.84
CA MET A 201 11.58 -33.92 7.76
C MET A 201 11.93 -35.11 6.83
N PHE A 202 10.91 -35.61 6.14
CA PHE A 202 10.97 -36.54 5.00
C PHE A 202 10.43 -35.87 3.72
N ASN A 203 11.00 -36.18 2.55
CA ASN A 203 10.49 -35.82 1.22
C ASN A 203 10.52 -37.06 0.27
N PRO A 204 9.66 -37.16 -0.77
CA PRO A 204 9.22 -38.42 -1.38
C PRO A 204 9.92 -38.78 -2.71
N ARG A 205 9.65 -40.01 -3.19
CA ARG A 205 10.20 -40.61 -4.43
C ARG A 205 9.22 -40.56 -5.62
N LYS A 206 9.79 -40.33 -6.81
CA LYS A 206 9.26 -40.46 -8.19
C LYS A 206 8.87 -41.91 -8.58
N LYS A 207 8.04 -42.07 -9.64
CA LYS A 207 8.38 -42.85 -10.86
C LYS A 207 7.28 -42.94 -11.97
N THR A 208 7.76 -42.90 -13.23
CA THR A 208 7.35 -43.63 -14.48
C THR A 208 5.96 -43.37 -15.08
N SER A 209 5.68 -43.16 -16.38
CA SER A 209 6.24 -43.34 -17.75
C SER A 209 5.29 -44.21 -18.60
N ARG A 210 4.82 -43.73 -19.78
CA ARG A 210 4.60 -44.54 -21.00
C ARG A 210 4.13 -43.74 -22.26
N LYS A 211 4.81 -44.08 -23.35
CA LYS A 211 4.61 -43.99 -24.84
C LYS A 211 3.16 -44.26 -25.35
N VAL A 212 2.67 -43.99 -26.58
CA VAL A 212 3.13 -43.54 -27.94
C VAL A 212 1.90 -43.37 -28.87
N GLY A 213 2.00 -42.55 -29.94
CA GLY A 213 1.21 -42.65 -31.21
C GLY A 213 1.06 -41.29 -31.92
N LYS A 214 1.84 -40.95 -32.98
CA LYS A 214 1.58 -41.07 -34.45
C LYS A 214 0.25 -40.45 -34.91
N GLU A 215 0.07 -39.71 -36.02
CA GLU A 215 0.85 -39.08 -37.10
C GLU A 215 -0.24 -38.38 -37.96
N GLU A 216 -0.08 -37.14 -38.46
CA GLU A 216 -0.49 -36.72 -39.83
C GLU A 216 -0.33 -35.22 -40.10
N GLN A 217 0.15 -34.92 -41.31
CA GLN A 217 0.41 -33.60 -41.89
C GLN A 217 -0.80 -33.10 -42.68
N LYS A 218 -1.03 -31.77 -42.75
CA LYS A 218 -0.86 -30.96 -44.00
C LYS A 218 -1.47 -29.54 -43.96
N ARG A 219 -0.64 -28.61 -44.45
CA ARG A 219 -0.89 -27.49 -45.40
C ARG A 219 -1.52 -26.14 -44.96
N LYS A 220 -0.60 -25.16 -44.89
CA LYS A 220 -0.57 -23.74 -45.33
C LYS A 220 -1.79 -23.12 -46.05
N GLY A 221 -2.10 -21.88 -45.69
CA GLY A 221 -2.76 -20.85 -46.52
C GLY A 221 -2.62 -19.44 -45.91
N LYS A 222 -2.22 -18.43 -46.70
CA LYS A 222 -1.86 -17.05 -46.31
C LYS A 222 -3.05 -16.06 -46.39
N ALA A 223 -2.90 -14.92 -45.70
CA ALA A 223 -3.72 -13.69 -45.70
C ALA A 223 -3.82 -12.95 -47.06
N PRO A 224 -4.79 -12.03 -47.24
CA PRO A 224 -4.55 -10.56 -47.16
C PRO A 224 -5.75 -9.79 -46.52
N MET A 225 -5.67 -8.59 -45.92
CA MET A 225 -5.15 -7.23 -46.23
C MET A 225 -6.16 -6.26 -46.92
N PHE A 226 -6.34 -5.08 -46.29
CA PHE A 226 -6.85 -3.76 -46.76
C PHE A 226 -8.38 -3.51 -46.87
N THR A 227 -8.99 -2.74 -45.95
CA THR A 227 -9.23 -1.26 -45.85
C THR A 227 -10.34 -0.67 -46.72
N HIS A 228 -11.20 0.15 -46.10
CA HIS A 228 -11.83 1.30 -46.77
C HIS A 228 -11.91 2.53 -45.85
N ARG A 229 -11.31 3.64 -46.31
CA ARG A 229 -11.53 5.02 -45.85
C ARG A 229 -12.81 5.60 -46.45
N ARG A 230 -13.46 6.52 -45.72
CA ARG A 230 -14.23 7.71 -46.14
C ARG A 230 -14.61 8.45 -44.85
N GLY A 231 -14.69 9.77 -44.73
CA GLY A 231 -14.56 10.89 -45.65
C GLY A 231 -14.61 12.18 -44.81
N ILE A 232 -14.11 13.25 -45.40
CA ILE A 232 -13.61 14.48 -44.78
C ILE A 232 -14.70 15.57 -44.75
N PHE A 233 -14.82 16.24 -43.58
CA PHE A 233 -15.21 17.63 -43.30
C PHE A 233 -16.58 18.19 -43.74
N SER A 234 -17.36 18.61 -42.74
CA SER A 234 -18.23 19.80 -42.83
C SER A 234 -17.83 20.79 -41.73
N LYS A 235 -17.61 22.06 -42.07
CA LYS A 235 -17.45 23.17 -41.10
C LYS A 235 -18.73 23.26 -40.25
N ARG A 236 -18.66 22.88 -38.98
CA ARG A 236 -19.76 23.00 -38.00
C ARG A 236 -19.62 24.31 -37.22
N ALA A 237 -20.76 24.90 -36.86
CA ALA A 237 -20.87 25.81 -35.74
C ALA A 237 -20.08 25.25 -34.54
N VAL A 238 -19.40 26.11 -33.77
CA VAL A 238 -18.71 25.69 -32.56
C VAL A 238 -19.76 25.01 -31.68
N SER A 239 -19.64 23.70 -31.48
CA SER A 239 -20.63 22.96 -30.68
C SER A 239 -20.55 23.42 -29.23
N ASP A 240 -21.64 23.27 -28.48
CA ASP A 240 -21.64 23.55 -27.03
C ASP A 240 -20.54 22.77 -26.30
N ASP A 241 -20.06 21.65 -26.84
CA ASP A 241 -18.91 20.90 -26.32
C ASP A 241 -17.62 21.72 -26.25
N VAL A 242 -17.51 22.77 -27.07
CA VAL A 242 -16.37 23.69 -27.12
C VAL A 242 -16.67 25.00 -26.38
N ALA A 243 -17.94 25.44 -26.32
CA ALA A 243 -18.34 26.69 -25.66
C ALA A 243 -18.64 26.54 -24.16
N LYS A 244 -19.10 25.36 -23.72
CA LYS A 244 -19.44 25.02 -22.33
C LYS A 244 -18.79 23.71 -21.88
N PRO A 245 -17.45 23.56 -21.95
CA PRO A 245 -16.77 22.32 -21.58
C PRO A 245 -16.97 21.93 -20.11
N TRP A 246 -17.18 22.92 -19.23
CA TRP A 246 -17.48 22.75 -17.80
C TRP A 246 -18.80 22.00 -17.52
N ALA A 247 -19.75 21.99 -18.45
CA ALA A 247 -21.00 21.27 -18.26
C ALA A 247 -20.82 19.75 -18.23
N ALA A 248 -19.79 19.21 -18.89
CA ALA A 248 -19.47 17.78 -18.81
C ALA A 248 -19.06 17.37 -17.39
N VAL A 249 -18.31 18.22 -16.67
CA VAL A 249 -17.89 17.96 -15.28
C VAL A 249 -19.08 17.87 -14.33
N GLY A 250 -20.16 18.62 -14.61
CA GLY A 250 -21.41 18.55 -13.85
C GLY A 250 -22.08 17.18 -13.85
N THR A 251 -21.73 16.29 -14.78
CA THR A 251 -22.27 14.91 -14.84
C THR A 251 -21.59 13.94 -13.87
N TRP A 252 -20.43 14.29 -13.32
CA TRP A 252 -19.64 13.37 -12.49
C TRP A 252 -20.08 13.35 -11.04
N PHE A 253 -20.83 14.38 -10.62
CA PHE A 253 -21.20 14.59 -9.23
C PHE A 253 -22.70 14.48 -9.05
N LEU A 254 -23.14 13.96 -7.90
CA LEU A 254 -24.54 13.99 -7.49
C LEU A 254 -25.06 15.44 -7.40
N GLY A 255 -24.17 16.36 -7.03
CA GLY A 255 -24.47 17.77 -6.81
C GLY A 255 -24.80 18.06 -5.34
N PRO A 256 -24.44 19.24 -4.80
CA PRO A 256 -24.64 19.57 -3.38
C PRO A 256 -26.10 19.59 -2.91
N LYS A 257 -27.06 19.68 -3.83
CA LYS A 257 -28.50 19.54 -3.55
C LYS A 257 -29.11 18.27 -4.14
N ALA A 258 -28.28 17.31 -4.49
CA ALA A 258 -28.67 16.11 -5.21
C ALA A 258 -29.42 16.41 -6.51
N GLU A 259 -28.93 17.40 -7.25
CA GLU A 259 -29.51 17.81 -8.52
C GLU A 259 -29.58 16.62 -9.50
N ASN A 260 -28.54 15.79 -9.57
CA ASN A 260 -28.51 14.60 -10.43
C ASN A 260 -29.12 13.34 -9.76
N ALA A 261 -30.00 13.48 -8.77
CA ALA A 261 -30.56 12.36 -8.03
C ALA A 261 -31.33 11.36 -8.89
N ASP A 262 -32.10 11.84 -9.86
CA ASP A 262 -32.88 11.01 -10.79
C ASP A 262 -31.96 10.07 -11.60
N VAL A 263 -30.90 10.65 -12.18
CA VAL A 263 -29.87 9.94 -12.93
C VAL A 263 -29.10 8.96 -12.03
N PHE A 264 -28.68 9.40 -10.85
CA PHE A 264 -27.96 8.55 -9.91
C PHE A 264 -28.79 7.34 -9.49
N ILE A 265 -30.07 7.55 -9.18
CA ILE A 265 -31.01 6.47 -8.83
C ILE A 265 -31.23 5.52 -10.01
N GLU A 266 -31.36 6.03 -11.23
CA GLU A 266 -31.47 5.22 -12.46
C GLU A 266 -30.26 4.29 -12.60
N LEU A 267 -29.05 4.84 -12.62
CA LEU A 267 -27.79 4.08 -12.77
C LEU A 267 -27.59 3.05 -11.66
N MET A 268 -27.92 3.41 -10.40
CA MET A 268 -27.84 2.49 -9.27
C MET A 268 -28.86 1.36 -9.37
N LYS A 269 -30.10 1.64 -9.78
CA LYS A 269 -31.12 0.61 -10.02
C LYS A 269 -30.69 -0.35 -11.12
N ASP A 270 -30.13 0.16 -12.20
CA ASP A 270 -29.65 -0.66 -13.32
C ASP A 270 -28.50 -1.57 -12.87
N ALA A 271 -27.53 -1.04 -12.13
CA ALA A 271 -26.42 -1.84 -11.59
C ALA A 271 -26.89 -2.95 -10.62
N ILE A 272 -27.83 -2.63 -9.72
CA ILE A 272 -28.42 -3.62 -8.80
C ILE A 272 -29.20 -4.68 -9.58
N LYS A 273 -30.00 -4.26 -10.58
CA LYS A 273 -30.80 -5.16 -11.39
C LYS A 273 -29.94 -6.09 -12.24
N ALA A 274 -28.90 -5.58 -12.91
CA ALA A 274 -27.96 -6.40 -13.68
C ALA A 274 -27.32 -7.49 -12.80
N HIS A 275 -26.94 -7.15 -11.56
CA HIS A 275 -26.42 -8.14 -10.61
C HIS A 275 -27.47 -9.19 -10.19
N MET A 276 -28.71 -8.76 -9.94
CA MET A 276 -29.82 -9.67 -9.62
C MET A 276 -30.11 -10.64 -10.77
N ASP A 277 -30.18 -10.13 -11.99
CA ASP A 277 -30.44 -10.90 -13.21
C ASP A 277 -29.29 -11.90 -13.46
N PHE A 278 -28.03 -11.47 -13.25
CA PHE A 278 -26.87 -12.35 -13.33
C PHE A 278 -26.92 -13.49 -12.30
N ARG A 279 -27.26 -13.20 -11.03
CA ARG A 279 -27.42 -14.22 -9.98
C ARG A 279 -28.50 -15.24 -10.31
N GLN A 280 -29.63 -14.80 -10.84
CA GLN A 280 -30.73 -15.69 -11.23
C GLN A 280 -30.37 -16.57 -12.44
N GLY A 281 -29.52 -16.05 -13.34
CA GLY A 281 -29.05 -16.77 -14.51
C GLY A 281 -27.81 -17.66 -14.28
N PHE A 282 -27.07 -17.46 -13.19
CA PHE A 282 -25.86 -18.21 -12.90
C PHE A 282 -26.20 -19.51 -12.14
N TYR A 283 -26.09 -20.63 -12.86
CA TYR A 283 -26.61 -21.95 -12.47
C TYR A 283 -28.14 -21.97 -12.23
N PRO A 284 -28.97 -21.89 -13.30
CA PRO A 284 -30.43 -21.83 -13.20
C PRO A 284 -31.09 -23.04 -12.52
N CYS A 285 -30.35 -24.13 -12.34
CA CYS A 285 -30.83 -25.35 -11.70
C CYS A 285 -30.74 -25.33 -10.16
N ASP A 286 -30.08 -24.33 -9.58
CA ASP A 286 -29.95 -24.21 -8.13
C ASP A 286 -31.29 -23.82 -7.49
N PRO A 287 -31.71 -24.48 -6.40
CA PRO A 287 -32.95 -24.13 -5.72
C PRO A 287 -32.81 -22.80 -4.95
N PRO A 288 -33.91 -22.05 -4.75
CA PRO A 288 -33.87 -20.86 -3.90
C PRO A 288 -33.60 -21.24 -2.44
N TYR A 289 -32.51 -20.71 -1.87
CA TYR A 289 -32.16 -20.91 -0.45
C TYR A 289 -33.01 -20.06 0.51
N VAL A 290 -33.49 -18.90 0.07
CA VAL A 290 -34.42 -18.03 0.81
C VAL A 290 -35.81 -18.21 0.22
N THR A 291 -36.61 -19.10 0.83
CA THR A 291 -37.96 -19.46 0.36
C THR A 291 -39.03 -18.51 0.92
N ASP A 292 -40.23 -18.54 0.33
CA ASP A 292 -41.37 -17.76 0.84
C ASP A 292 -41.81 -18.21 2.24
N GLU A 293 -41.66 -19.50 2.56
CA GLU A 293 -41.87 -20.02 3.92
C GLU A 293 -40.92 -19.36 4.92
N LEU A 294 -39.63 -19.26 4.58
CA LEU A 294 -38.61 -18.60 5.40
C LEU A 294 -38.95 -17.11 5.59
N ARG A 295 -39.40 -16.43 4.53
CA ARG A 295 -39.81 -15.01 4.60
C ARG A 295 -41.06 -14.78 5.45
N GLN A 296 -41.98 -15.74 5.48
CA GLN A 296 -43.20 -15.64 6.27
C GLN A 296 -42.97 -15.92 7.75
N ALA A 297 -41.87 -16.59 8.10
CA ALA A 297 -41.50 -16.90 9.47
C ALA A 297 -41.37 -15.63 10.34
N GLU A 298 -41.84 -15.72 11.58
CA GLU A 298 -41.82 -14.59 12.53
C GLU A 298 -40.39 -14.13 12.86
N SER A 299 -39.44 -15.06 12.94
CA SER A 299 -38.02 -14.75 13.13
C SER A 299 -37.44 -13.91 11.99
N PHE A 300 -37.83 -14.22 10.74
CA PHE A 300 -37.41 -13.43 9.59
C PHE A 300 -37.99 -12.02 9.63
N LYS A 301 -39.30 -11.88 9.89
CA LYS A 301 -39.95 -10.57 10.01
C LYS A 301 -39.32 -9.71 11.10
N LYS A 302 -39.07 -10.28 12.28
CA LYS A 302 -38.38 -9.58 13.38
C LYS A 302 -36.96 -9.14 12.99
N SER A 303 -36.21 -10.00 12.31
CA SER A 303 -34.87 -9.66 11.83
C SER A 303 -34.91 -8.57 10.75
N TYR A 304 -35.92 -8.57 9.88
CA TYR A 304 -36.12 -7.57 8.86
C TYR A 304 -36.48 -6.19 9.45
N GLU A 305 -37.41 -6.15 10.41
CA GLU A 305 -37.75 -4.90 11.12
C GLU A 305 -36.57 -4.34 11.91
N LYS A 306 -35.78 -5.21 12.56
CA LYS A 306 -34.52 -4.80 13.19
C LYS A 306 -33.58 -4.19 12.15
N MET A 307 -33.36 -4.86 11.01
CA MET A 307 -32.49 -4.36 9.95
C MET A 307 -32.93 -2.97 9.45
N LYS A 308 -34.24 -2.77 9.26
CA LYS A 308 -34.79 -1.47 8.86
C LYS A 308 -34.58 -0.41 9.93
N THR A 309 -34.81 -0.75 11.19
CA THR A 309 -34.59 0.16 12.33
C THR A 309 -33.13 0.59 12.42
N GLU A 310 -32.18 -0.34 12.29
CA GLU A 310 -30.75 -0.01 12.31
C GLU A 310 -30.34 0.84 11.10
N LEU A 311 -30.89 0.57 9.92
CA LEU A 311 -30.67 1.41 8.73
C LEU A 311 -31.19 2.84 8.95
N ASP A 312 -32.40 2.97 9.49
CA ASP A 312 -33.01 4.27 9.80
C ASP A 312 -32.19 5.02 10.86
N ASN A 313 -31.61 4.33 11.84
CA ASN A 313 -30.74 4.93 12.84
C ASN A 313 -29.45 5.47 12.19
N LEU A 314 -28.80 4.67 11.34
CA LEU A 314 -27.57 5.05 10.62
C LEU A 314 -27.78 6.30 9.74
N GLN A 315 -28.98 6.46 9.19
CA GLN A 315 -29.33 7.61 8.34
C GLN A 315 -29.67 8.90 9.11
N LYS A 316 -30.06 8.82 10.40
CA LYS A 316 -30.48 9.99 11.20
C LYS A 316 -29.31 10.81 11.74
N ASP A 317 -28.14 10.20 11.92
CA ASP A 317 -27.01 10.80 12.65
C ASP A 317 -26.10 11.70 11.77
N ILE A 318 -26.53 12.06 10.55
CA ILE A 318 -25.67 12.71 9.55
C ILE A 318 -26.38 13.93 8.93
N TYR A 319 -26.13 15.16 9.42
CA TYR A 319 -26.62 16.38 8.74
C TYR A 319 -25.85 17.68 9.06
N PHE A 320 -25.48 18.42 8.01
CA PHE A 320 -25.15 19.86 8.03
C PHE A 320 -25.84 20.55 6.84
N PRO A 321 -26.64 21.62 7.03
CA PRO A 321 -27.24 22.36 5.92
C PRO A 321 -26.40 23.57 5.49
N CYS A 322 -26.46 23.87 4.18
CA CYS A 322 -26.57 25.18 3.52
C CYS A 322 -25.60 25.34 2.35
N ASP A 323 -26.07 25.09 1.14
CA ASP A 323 -25.38 25.48 -0.09
C ASP A 323 -26.40 25.86 -1.18
N PRO A 324 -26.07 26.67 -2.20
CA PRO A 324 -26.91 26.90 -3.39
C PRO A 324 -26.86 25.69 -4.36
N PRO A 325 -27.79 25.58 -5.34
CA PRO A 325 -27.69 24.53 -6.37
C PRO A 325 -26.53 24.83 -7.32
N TYR A 326 -25.68 23.83 -7.58
CA TYR A 326 -24.51 23.95 -8.47
C TYR A 326 -24.77 23.38 -9.87
N VAL A 327 -25.66 22.40 -10.01
CA VAL A 327 -26.06 21.85 -11.33
C VAL A 327 -27.43 22.41 -11.73
N THR A 328 -27.43 23.37 -12.65
CA THR A 328 -28.65 24.09 -13.09
C THR A 328 -29.35 23.42 -14.29
N ASP A 329 -30.58 23.82 -14.60
CA ASP A 329 -31.29 23.31 -15.79
C ASP A 329 -30.58 23.71 -17.10
N GLU A 330 -30.02 24.92 -17.16
CA GLU A 330 -29.22 25.37 -18.30
C GLU A 330 -27.99 24.48 -18.52
N LEU A 331 -27.38 24.02 -17.43
CA LEU A 331 -26.26 23.08 -17.42
C LEU A 331 -26.65 21.73 -18.02
N ARG A 332 -27.80 21.18 -17.62
CA ARG A 332 -28.31 19.90 -18.13
C ARG A 332 -28.63 19.94 -19.63
N GLU A 333 -29.06 21.09 -20.12
CA GLU A 333 -29.43 21.24 -21.53
C GLU A 333 -28.22 21.35 -22.47
N ALA A 334 -27.04 21.71 -21.96
CA ALA A 334 -25.80 21.83 -22.73
C ALA A 334 -25.40 20.51 -23.41
N ALA A 335 -24.95 20.57 -24.68
CA ALA A 335 -24.59 19.35 -25.42
C ALA A 335 -23.45 18.55 -24.74
N SER A 336 -22.48 19.24 -24.12
CA SER A 336 -21.38 18.62 -23.35
C SER A 336 -21.88 17.80 -22.16
N PHE A 337 -22.90 18.29 -21.44
CA PHE A 337 -23.52 17.56 -20.34
C PHE A 337 -24.21 16.29 -20.87
N LYS A 338 -25.04 16.43 -21.91
CA LYS A 338 -25.77 15.29 -22.51
C LYS A 338 -24.81 14.23 -23.07
N ASN A 339 -23.77 14.65 -23.79
CA ASN A 339 -22.74 13.76 -24.34
C ASN A 339 -21.95 13.05 -23.23
N SER A 340 -21.59 13.76 -22.15
CA SER A 340 -20.89 13.17 -21.00
C SER A 340 -21.78 12.18 -20.25
N MET A 341 -23.09 12.46 -20.12
CA MET A 341 -24.06 11.53 -19.55
C MET A 341 -24.24 10.27 -20.40
N GLU A 342 -24.30 10.38 -21.73
CA GLU A 342 -24.39 9.22 -22.63
C GLU A 342 -23.12 8.36 -22.57
N HIS A 343 -21.94 9.00 -22.48
CA HIS A 343 -20.67 8.32 -22.26
C HIS A 343 -20.65 7.60 -20.90
N LEU A 344 -21.13 8.24 -19.84
CA LEU A 344 -21.24 7.62 -18.51
C LEU A 344 -22.15 6.39 -18.52
N LYS A 345 -23.34 6.50 -19.13
CA LYS A 345 -24.25 5.35 -19.31
C LYS A 345 -23.56 4.21 -20.06
N THR A 346 -22.85 4.53 -21.14
CA THR A 346 -22.10 3.55 -21.93
C THR A 346 -20.99 2.87 -21.14
N GLU A 347 -20.21 3.62 -20.35
CA GLU A 347 -19.13 3.05 -19.53
C GLU A 347 -19.67 2.24 -18.34
N VAL A 348 -20.80 2.64 -17.75
CA VAL A 348 -21.52 1.84 -16.74
C VAL A 348 -21.98 0.51 -17.35
N ASP A 349 -22.60 0.52 -18.53
CA ASP A 349 -23.02 -0.70 -19.23
C ASP A 349 -21.83 -1.61 -19.58
N ASN A 350 -20.71 -1.03 -20.02
CA ASN A 350 -19.49 -1.77 -20.33
C ASN A 350 -18.89 -2.40 -19.05
N LEU A 351 -18.82 -1.63 -17.97
CA LEU A 351 -18.36 -2.11 -16.67
C LEU A 351 -19.25 -3.26 -16.17
N GLN A 352 -20.57 -3.16 -16.27
CA GLN A 352 -21.50 -4.23 -15.90
C GLN A 352 -21.24 -5.51 -16.72
N LYS A 353 -21.15 -5.39 -18.06
CA LYS A 353 -20.81 -6.53 -18.95
C LYS A 353 -19.47 -7.17 -18.63
N ASP A 354 -18.49 -6.39 -18.19
CA ASP A 354 -17.20 -6.91 -17.74
C ASP A 354 -17.33 -7.63 -16.39
N LEU A 355 -18.06 -7.05 -15.43
CA LEU A 355 -18.28 -7.62 -14.10
C LEU A 355 -19.12 -8.91 -14.14
N GLU A 356 -20.06 -9.07 -15.07
CA GLU A 356 -20.81 -10.31 -15.34
C GLU A 356 -19.91 -11.52 -15.67
N LYS A 357 -18.63 -11.29 -16.00
CA LYS A 357 -17.66 -12.37 -16.23
C LYS A 357 -17.00 -12.86 -14.92
N SER A 358 -17.33 -12.25 -13.79
CA SER A 358 -16.91 -12.64 -12.44
C SER A 358 -17.89 -13.64 -11.81
N VAL A 359 -17.53 -14.25 -10.69
CA VAL A 359 -18.45 -15.13 -9.93
C VAL A 359 -19.60 -14.28 -9.31
N PRO A 360 -20.89 -14.66 -9.44
CA PRO A 360 -22.08 -13.86 -9.06
C PRO A 360 -22.34 -13.80 -7.56
N PHE A 361 -21.44 -13.22 -6.77
CA PHE A 361 -21.72 -12.96 -5.37
C PHE A 361 -21.80 -11.46 -5.06
N PHE A 362 -22.84 -11.05 -4.33
CA PHE A 362 -23.05 -9.71 -3.83
C PHE A 362 -22.24 -9.55 -2.54
N SER A 363 -20.92 -9.70 -2.64
CA SER A 363 -20.05 -9.57 -1.50
C SER A 363 -18.77 -8.86 -1.93
N SER A 364 -18.50 -7.72 -1.28
CA SER A 364 -17.24 -6.99 -1.41
C SER A 364 -16.04 -7.86 -1.06
N ARG A 365 -16.23 -8.97 -0.33
CA ARG A 365 -15.18 -9.96 -0.01
C ARG A 365 -14.78 -10.87 -1.18
N TYR A 366 -15.65 -11.11 -2.17
CA TYR A 366 -15.25 -11.87 -3.38
C TYR A 366 -14.53 -11.00 -4.40
N LYS A 367 -14.59 -9.67 -4.26
CA LYS A 367 -13.66 -8.79 -4.98
C LYS A 367 -12.36 -8.74 -4.20
N ASN A 368 -11.77 -9.89 -3.85
CA ASN A 368 -10.49 -9.90 -3.18
C ASN A 368 -9.38 -9.93 -4.22
N ASN A 369 -8.78 -8.77 -4.49
CA ASN A 369 -7.70 -8.62 -5.46
C ASN A 369 -6.39 -9.29 -4.99
N CYS A 370 -6.34 -9.91 -3.80
CA CYS A 370 -5.17 -10.68 -3.38
C CYS A 370 -4.87 -11.88 -4.30
N ALA A 371 -5.90 -12.49 -4.87
CA ALA A 371 -5.77 -13.70 -5.68
C ALA A 371 -6.66 -13.59 -6.92
N ALA A 372 -6.06 -13.76 -8.10
CA ALA A 372 -6.75 -13.63 -9.38
C ALA A 372 -7.93 -14.61 -9.51
N GLU A 373 -7.84 -15.80 -8.91
CA GLU A 373 -8.93 -16.80 -8.90
C GLU A 373 -10.17 -16.34 -8.13
N ALA A 374 -10.01 -15.47 -7.13
CA ALA A 374 -11.12 -14.89 -6.39
C ALA A 374 -11.76 -13.71 -7.15
N SER A 375 -10.98 -13.01 -8.00
CA SER A 375 -11.33 -11.68 -8.51
C SER A 375 -10.81 -11.41 -9.93
N THR A 376 -11.02 -12.35 -10.86
CA THR A 376 -10.43 -12.35 -12.21
C THR A 376 -10.61 -11.04 -12.98
N VAL A 377 -11.78 -10.39 -12.87
CA VAL A 377 -12.08 -9.13 -13.56
C VAL A 377 -11.46 -7.94 -12.84
N THR A 378 -11.62 -7.84 -11.52
CA THR A 378 -11.16 -6.67 -10.76
C THR A 378 -9.65 -6.67 -10.53
N THR A 379 -8.98 -7.83 -10.59
CA THR A 379 -7.52 -7.93 -10.67
C THR A 379 -7.00 -7.28 -11.97
N LYS A 380 -7.64 -7.55 -13.11
CA LYS A 380 -7.29 -6.90 -14.39
C LYS A 380 -7.51 -5.40 -14.36
N PHE A 381 -8.61 -4.95 -13.74
CA PHE A 381 -8.86 -3.52 -13.57
C PHE A 381 -7.77 -2.84 -12.74
N GLU A 382 -7.28 -3.48 -11.69
CA GLU A 382 -6.23 -2.89 -10.88
C GLU A 382 -4.91 -2.77 -11.65
N VAL A 383 -4.53 -3.78 -12.44
CA VAL A 383 -3.34 -3.70 -13.31
C VAL A 383 -3.47 -2.56 -14.32
N GLU A 384 -4.63 -2.40 -14.95
CA GLU A 384 -4.88 -1.31 -15.90
C GLU A 384 -4.89 0.06 -15.21
N VAL A 385 -5.53 0.18 -14.04
CA VAL A 385 -5.49 1.41 -13.21
C VAL A 385 -4.06 1.77 -12.84
N GLY A 386 -3.26 0.80 -12.38
CA GLY A 386 -1.86 1.03 -12.04
C GLY A 386 -1.05 1.56 -13.22
N LYS A 387 -1.25 0.97 -14.41
CA LYS A 387 -0.61 1.42 -15.65
C LYS A 387 -1.08 2.82 -16.07
N ASP A 388 -2.38 3.11 -15.95
CA ASP A 388 -2.94 4.43 -16.26
C ASP A 388 -2.35 5.52 -15.36
N LEU A 389 -2.21 5.25 -14.06
CA LEU A 389 -1.59 6.17 -13.11
C LEU A 389 -0.11 6.40 -13.43
N CYS A 390 0.64 5.34 -13.76
CA CYS A 390 2.04 5.46 -14.19
C CYS A 390 2.18 6.36 -15.43
N ILE A 391 1.36 6.10 -16.46
CA ILE A 391 1.37 6.89 -17.71
C ILE A 391 0.91 8.33 -17.47
N MET A 392 0.01 8.57 -16.51
CA MET A 392 -0.41 9.93 -16.13
C MET A 392 0.76 10.74 -15.59
N MET A 393 1.61 10.11 -14.78
CA MET A 393 2.73 10.75 -14.09
C MET A 393 4.03 10.77 -14.92
N GLY A 394 3.95 10.38 -16.20
CA GLY A 394 5.06 10.46 -17.15
C GLY A 394 5.92 9.21 -17.27
N TYR A 395 5.64 8.15 -16.51
CA TYR A 395 6.38 6.90 -16.64
C TYR A 395 6.10 6.15 -17.95
N ASP A 396 7.09 5.37 -18.39
CA ASP A 396 6.96 4.41 -19.48
C ASP A 396 6.05 3.24 -19.04
N GLY A 397 4.85 3.17 -19.59
CA GLY A 397 3.85 2.16 -19.22
C GLY A 397 4.21 0.70 -19.52
N ASP A 398 5.31 0.41 -20.23
CA ASP A 398 5.78 -0.97 -20.46
C ASP A 398 6.86 -1.40 -19.45
N LYS A 399 7.55 -0.41 -18.85
CA LYS A 399 8.56 -0.61 -17.79
C LYS A 399 7.99 -0.45 -16.39
N ALA A 400 7.11 0.53 -16.22
CA ALA A 400 6.52 0.88 -14.93
C ALA A 400 5.46 -0.13 -14.49
N MET A 401 5.17 -0.12 -13.19
CA MET A 401 4.01 -0.76 -12.62
C MET A 401 3.42 0.11 -11.52
N GLY A 402 2.11 0.02 -11.34
CA GLY A 402 1.45 0.57 -10.17
C GLY A 402 0.43 -0.41 -9.63
N HIS A 403 0.06 -0.26 -8.37
CA HIS A 403 -1.05 -0.99 -7.77
C HIS A 403 -1.76 -0.14 -6.73
N LEU A 404 -2.99 -0.54 -6.40
CA LEU A 404 -3.76 0.12 -5.35
C LEU A 404 -3.30 -0.32 -3.97
N THR A 405 -3.47 0.57 -3.01
CA THR A 405 -3.30 0.34 -1.58
C THR A 405 -4.53 0.87 -0.83
N ALA A 406 -4.68 0.53 0.45
CA ALA A 406 -5.71 1.07 1.32
C ALA A 406 -5.68 2.60 1.42
N GLY A 407 -4.52 3.20 1.17
CA GLY A 407 -4.30 4.63 1.18
C GLY A 407 -2.82 5.00 1.10
N GLY A 408 -2.53 6.29 0.88
CA GLY A 408 -1.17 6.80 0.71
C GLY A 408 -0.21 6.51 1.88
N SER A 409 -0.73 6.25 3.09
CA SER A 409 0.12 5.81 4.20
C SER A 409 0.78 4.46 3.93
N VAL A 410 0.03 3.48 3.40
CA VAL A 410 0.57 2.15 3.05
C VAL A 410 1.53 2.28 1.87
N ALA A 411 1.17 3.07 0.84
CA ALA A 411 2.04 3.33 -0.31
C ALA A 411 3.39 3.94 0.09
N ASN A 412 3.40 4.92 1.01
CA ASN A 412 4.63 5.52 1.54
C ASN A 412 5.51 4.51 2.31
N ILE A 413 4.90 3.57 3.06
CA ILE A 413 5.65 2.51 3.76
C ILE A 413 6.28 1.55 2.74
N GLU A 414 5.52 1.14 1.72
CA GLU A 414 6.00 0.26 0.64
C GLU A 414 7.13 0.91 -0.18
N ALA A 415 7.06 2.21 -0.43
CA ALA A 415 8.11 2.95 -1.14
C ALA A 415 9.44 2.93 -0.37
N ILE A 416 9.41 3.25 0.93
CA ILE A 416 10.62 3.22 1.77
C ILE A 416 11.12 1.78 1.95
N TRP A 417 10.23 0.80 2.05
CA TRP A 417 10.59 -0.61 2.10
C TRP A 417 11.35 -1.05 0.84
N ALA A 418 10.83 -0.73 -0.34
CA ALA A 418 11.50 -1.02 -1.61
C ALA A 418 12.87 -0.31 -1.70
N GLY A 419 12.92 0.98 -1.38
CA GLY A 419 14.16 1.76 -1.37
C GLY A 419 15.22 1.17 -0.43
N ARG A 420 14.83 0.73 0.77
CA ARG A 420 15.72 0.08 1.74
C ARG A 420 16.29 -1.23 1.19
N ASN A 421 15.44 -2.07 0.60
CA ASN A 421 15.88 -3.37 0.09
C ASN A 421 16.79 -3.21 -1.13
N VAL A 422 16.48 -2.28 -2.04
CA VAL A 422 17.37 -1.90 -3.15
C VAL A 422 18.71 -1.40 -2.61
N LYS A 423 18.70 -0.49 -1.62
CA LYS A 423 19.93 0.07 -1.03
C LYS A 423 20.89 -0.99 -0.49
N TYR A 424 20.35 -2.04 0.13
CA TYR A 424 21.16 -3.07 0.78
C TYR A 424 21.49 -4.28 -0.09
N PHE A 425 20.80 -4.48 -1.21
CA PHE A 425 21.01 -5.63 -2.09
C PHE A 425 22.48 -5.80 -2.55
N PRO A 426 23.23 -4.75 -2.94
CA PRO A 426 24.61 -4.91 -3.40
C PRO A 426 25.56 -5.50 -2.35
N LEU A 427 25.35 -5.19 -1.06
CA LEU A 427 26.15 -5.75 0.03
C LEU A 427 25.92 -7.25 0.18
N GLY A 428 24.64 -7.66 0.17
CA GLY A 428 24.27 -9.08 0.20
C GLY A 428 24.81 -9.84 -1.01
N LEU A 429 24.71 -9.24 -2.21
CA LEU A 429 25.24 -9.85 -3.42
C LEU A 429 26.76 -9.98 -3.38
N GLN A 430 27.48 -8.95 -2.91
CA GLN A 430 28.94 -9.02 -2.76
C GLN A 430 29.33 -10.19 -1.83
N GLU A 431 28.67 -10.32 -0.68
CA GLU A 431 28.92 -11.43 0.25
C GLU A 431 28.62 -12.79 -0.40
N ALA A 432 27.50 -12.91 -1.12
CA ALA A 432 27.12 -14.13 -1.82
C ALA A 432 28.16 -14.52 -2.90
N LEU A 433 28.63 -13.58 -3.73
CA LEU A 433 29.65 -13.86 -4.75
C LEU A 433 30.97 -14.38 -4.14
N LEU A 434 31.31 -13.92 -2.94
CA LEU A 434 32.53 -14.32 -2.22
C LEU A 434 32.40 -15.72 -1.60
N LYS A 435 31.20 -16.08 -1.11
CA LYS A 435 30.99 -17.32 -0.32
C LYS A 435 30.38 -18.47 -1.13
N GLU A 436 29.60 -18.18 -2.15
CA GLU A 436 28.80 -19.19 -2.85
C GLU A 436 29.52 -19.68 -4.12
N GLU A 437 29.85 -20.96 -4.14
CA GLU A 437 30.50 -21.57 -5.30
C GLU A 437 29.57 -21.63 -6.53
N LYS A 438 28.24 -21.68 -6.29
CA LYS A 438 27.25 -21.57 -7.37
C LYS A 438 27.33 -20.25 -8.13
N LEU A 439 27.88 -19.20 -7.51
CA LEU A 439 28.03 -17.88 -8.11
C LEU A 439 29.46 -17.62 -8.60
N ALA A 440 30.34 -18.63 -8.61
CA ALA A 440 31.74 -18.48 -8.99
C ALA A 440 31.94 -17.85 -10.38
N ALA A 441 31.06 -18.17 -11.33
CA ALA A 441 31.10 -17.62 -12.69
C ALA A 441 30.83 -16.09 -12.74
N ALA A 442 30.16 -15.53 -11.73
CA ALA A 442 29.87 -14.11 -11.63
C ALA A 442 30.87 -13.33 -10.73
N ARG A 443 31.94 -13.96 -10.23
CA ARG A 443 32.94 -13.26 -9.38
C ARG A 443 33.57 -12.04 -10.06
N GLY A 444 33.77 -12.12 -11.38
CA GLY A 444 34.24 -11.00 -12.21
C GLY A 444 33.15 -10.03 -12.67
N TYR A 445 31.97 -10.03 -12.06
CA TYR A 445 30.87 -9.14 -12.43
C TYR A 445 31.26 -7.67 -12.26
N LYS A 446 31.22 -6.91 -13.35
CA LYS A 446 31.63 -5.51 -13.40
C LYS A 446 30.43 -4.58 -13.53
N ILE A 447 30.40 -3.57 -12.68
CA ILE A 447 29.39 -2.51 -12.67
C ILE A 447 30.05 -1.14 -12.79
N THR A 448 29.24 -0.15 -13.15
CA THR A 448 29.64 1.26 -13.18
C THR A 448 29.56 1.84 -11.77
N PHE A 449 30.60 2.55 -11.33
CA PHE A 449 30.63 3.22 -10.03
C PHE A 449 30.52 4.75 -10.19
N PRO A 450 29.43 5.37 -9.70
CA PRO A 450 29.28 6.83 -9.73
C PRO A 450 30.46 7.57 -9.06
N GLN A 451 30.98 7.00 -7.97
CA GLN A 451 32.08 7.56 -7.16
C GLN A 451 33.41 7.59 -7.91
N ARG A 452 33.56 6.74 -8.94
CA ARG A 452 34.78 6.63 -9.76
C ARG A 452 34.62 7.39 -11.09
N GLY A 453 33.78 8.42 -11.13
CA GLY A 453 33.49 9.16 -12.36
C GLY A 453 32.81 8.31 -13.45
N GLY A 454 32.09 7.25 -13.06
CA GLY A 454 31.43 6.34 -13.98
C GLY A 454 32.32 5.24 -14.57
N GLU A 455 33.50 4.99 -14.00
CA GLU A 455 34.35 3.86 -14.40
C GLU A 455 33.76 2.51 -13.97
N LYS A 456 34.09 1.47 -14.76
CA LYS A 456 33.69 0.08 -14.44
C LYS A 456 34.68 -0.56 -13.49
N GLY A 457 34.17 -1.19 -12.43
CA GLY A 457 34.95 -1.99 -11.48
C GLY A 457 34.26 -3.30 -11.15
N GLU A 458 34.97 -4.22 -10.49
CA GLU A 458 34.40 -5.50 -10.04
C GLU A 458 33.63 -5.30 -8.72
N LEU A 459 32.42 -5.85 -8.63
CA LEU A 459 31.55 -5.74 -7.43
C LEU A 459 32.27 -6.25 -6.17
N GLN A 460 33.05 -7.33 -6.29
CA GLN A 460 33.80 -7.92 -5.18
C GLN A 460 34.88 -7.00 -4.59
N SER A 461 35.42 -6.08 -5.41
CA SER A 461 36.47 -5.15 -5.00
C SER A 461 35.94 -3.83 -4.46
N ALA A 462 34.62 -3.61 -4.52
CA ALA A 462 34.00 -2.39 -4.08
C ALA A 462 34.04 -2.25 -2.55
N SER A 463 34.30 -1.03 -2.09
CA SER A 463 34.11 -0.70 -0.68
C SER A 463 32.62 -0.71 -0.31
N GLN A 464 32.33 -0.82 0.98
CA GLN A 464 30.96 -0.72 1.48
C GLN A 464 30.28 0.59 1.07
N TRP A 465 31.00 1.72 1.16
CA TRP A 465 30.46 3.03 0.82
C TRP A 465 30.08 3.13 -0.67
N GLU A 466 30.90 2.56 -1.56
CA GLU A 466 30.60 2.49 -3.00
C GLU A 466 29.35 1.66 -3.27
N LEU A 467 29.21 0.50 -2.60
CA LEU A 467 28.05 -0.38 -2.76
C LEU A 467 26.74 0.23 -2.25
N LEU A 468 26.81 1.01 -1.16
CA LEU A 468 25.66 1.72 -0.60
C LEU A 468 25.26 2.96 -1.41
N ASN A 469 26.06 3.36 -2.40
CA ASN A 469 25.82 4.54 -3.23
C ASN A 469 25.85 4.20 -4.72
N LEU A 470 25.38 3.02 -5.11
CA LEU A 470 25.11 2.71 -6.52
C LEU A 470 23.80 3.35 -6.97
N ASP A 471 23.70 3.65 -8.27
CA ASP A 471 22.46 4.11 -8.88
C ASP A 471 21.40 3.00 -8.87
N VAL A 472 20.13 3.38 -8.72
CA VAL A 472 19.01 2.44 -8.59
C VAL A 472 18.96 1.49 -9.79
N ASP A 473 19.08 2.01 -11.02
CA ASP A 473 18.98 1.22 -12.25
C ASP A 473 20.10 0.18 -12.39
N THR A 474 21.30 0.44 -11.88
CA THR A 474 22.39 -0.54 -11.79
C THR A 474 22.04 -1.65 -10.82
N ILE A 475 21.47 -1.33 -9.66
CA ILE A 475 21.06 -2.33 -8.67
C ILE A 475 19.93 -3.21 -9.21
N LEU A 476 18.91 -2.62 -9.84
CA LEU A 476 17.76 -3.35 -10.40
C LEU A 476 18.15 -4.36 -11.47
N ARG A 477 19.25 -4.14 -12.19
CA ARG A 477 19.77 -5.06 -13.20
C ARG A 477 20.61 -6.21 -12.63
N MET A 478 21.16 -6.06 -11.42
CA MET A 478 22.08 -7.04 -10.84
C MET A 478 21.54 -8.48 -10.80
N PRO A 479 20.27 -8.76 -10.39
CA PRO A 479 19.74 -10.12 -10.39
C PRO A 479 19.86 -10.76 -11.77
N LYS A 480 19.39 -10.05 -12.81
CA LYS A 480 19.38 -10.55 -14.17
C LYS A 480 20.79 -10.72 -14.74
N ASP A 481 21.67 -9.76 -14.50
CA ASP A 481 23.05 -9.81 -14.97
C ASP A 481 23.80 -11.01 -14.35
N VAL A 482 23.60 -11.29 -13.06
CA VAL A 482 24.23 -12.42 -12.38
C VAL A 482 23.61 -13.76 -12.80
N GLU A 483 22.30 -13.83 -13.00
CA GLU A 483 21.63 -15.00 -13.59
C GLU A 483 22.21 -15.34 -14.96
N ASP A 484 22.39 -14.34 -15.83
CA ASP A 484 22.93 -14.53 -17.17
C ASP A 484 24.40 -14.97 -17.15
N LEU A 485 25.20 -14.45 -16.22
CA LEU A 485 26.60 -14.85 -16.04
C LEU A 485 26.76 -16.27 -15.48
N THR A 486 25.84 -16.70 -14.61
CA THR A 486 25.92 -17.99 -13.92
C THR A 486 25.13 -19.10 -14.62
N GLY A 487 24.17 -18.73 -15.47
CA GLY A 487 23.18 -19.65 -16.05
C GLY A 487 22.14 -20.15 -15.04
N LEU A 488 22.07 -19.56 -13.84
CA LEU A 488 21.09 -19.92 -12.82
C LEU A 488 19.69 -19.43 -13.23
N GLN A 489 18.67 -20.22 -12.89
CA GLN A 489 17.29 -19.75 -12.96
C GLN A 489 17.02 -18.79 -11.80
N HIS A 490 16.15 -17.80 -12.01
CA HIS A 490 15.80 -16.78 -11.01
C HIS A 490 15.48 -17.39 -9.63
N GLN A 491 14.70 -18.45 -9.59
CA GLN A 491 14.33 -19.11 -8.32
C GLN A 491 15.54 -19.71 -7.59
N ASP A 492 16.49 -20.30 -8.32
CA ASP A 492 17.71 -20.86 -7.72
C ASP A 492 18.65 -19.75 -7.24
N PHE A 493 18.76 -18.67 -8.02
CA PHE A 493 19.53 -17.49 -7.64
C PHE A 493 18.95 -16.83 -6.37
N MET A 494 17.65 -16.54 -6.35
CA MET A 494 17.00 -15.94 -5.19
C MET A 494 16.99 -16.88 -3.97
N GLY A 495 16.91 -18.19 -4.18
CA GLY A 495 17.07 -19.19 -3.12
C GLY A 495 18.46 -19.18 -2.47
N VAL A 496 19.51 -18.84 -3.22
CA VAL A 496 20.85 -18.59 -2.67
C VAL A 496 20.88 -17.24 -1.94
N MET A 497 20.37 -16.19 -2.59
CA MET A 497 20.37 -14.83 -2.03
C MET A 497 19.59 -14.71 -0.70
N GLY A 498 18.59 -15.56 -0.46
CA GLY A 498 17.86 -15.58 0.82
C GLY A 498 18.73 -15.79 2.08
N GLN A 499 20.00 -16.19 1.95
CA GLN A 499 20.93 -16.26 3.09
C GLN A 499 21.71 -14.96 3.35
N TYR A 500 21.59 -13.99 2.44
CA TYR A 500 22.42 -12.79 2.33
C TYR A 500 21.60 -11.50 2.27
N LEU A 501 20.29 -11.56 2.02
CA LEU A 501 19.44 -10.38 1.90
C LEU A 501 18.95 -9.87 3.26
N TYR A 502 18.81 -8.54 3.36
CA TYR A 502 18.43 -7.82 4.58
C TYR A 502 17.13 -8.36 5.19
N GLU A 503 16.08 -8.52 4.39
CA GLU A 503 14.77 -9.00 4.84
C GLU A 503 14.76 -10.46 5.27
N SER A 504 15.74 -11.26 4.81
CA SER A 504 15.83 -12.68 5.15
C SER A 504 16.67 -12.92 6.41
N VAL A 505 17.81 -12.24 6.55
CA VAL A 505 18.68 -12.39 7.73
C VAL A 505 18.27 -11.49 8.89
N GLY A 506 17.54 -10.41 8.60
CA GLY A 506 17.10 -9.41 9.56
C GLY A 506 18.12 -8.28 9.78
N ALA A 507 17.60 -7.12 10.18
CA ALA A 507 18.36 -5.87 10.31
C ALA A 507 19.65 -6.00 11.13
N GLN A 508 19.55 -6.62 12.30
CA GLN A 508 20.65 -6.73 13.26
C GLN A 508 21.79 -7.62 12.75
N GLU A 509 21.45 -8.80 12.21
CA GLU A 509 22.46 -9.72 11.69
C GLU A 509 23.07 -9.19 10.40
N PHE A 510 22.26 -8.56 9.53
CA PHE A 510 22.75 -7.90 8.33
C PHE A 510 23.77 -6.80 8.68
N ALA A 511 23.41 -5.90 9.59
CA ALA A 511 24.29 -4.82 10.04
C ALA A 511 25.60 -5.36 10.63
N ARG A 512 25.51 -6.43 11.44
CA ARG A 512 26.69 -7.08 12.03
C ARG A 512 27.60 -7.73 10.97
N ARG A 513 27.04 -8.47 10.01
CA ARG A 513 27.81 -9.15 8.94
C ARG A 513 28.56 -8.17 8.05
N HIS A 514 27.91 -7.04 7.74
CA HIS A 514 28.49 -6.02 6.90
C HIS A 514 29.23 -4.94 7.71
N MET A 515 29.28 -5.01 9.04
CA MET A 515 29.92 -4.00 9.89
C MET A 515 29.36 -2.58 9.67
N LEU A 516 28.04 -2.48 9.47
CA LEU A 516 27.37 -1.18 9.37
C LEU A 516 27.43 -0.48 10.73
N THR A 517 28.13 0.65 10.80
CA THR A 517 28.29 1.45 12.01
C THR A 517 27.34 2.65 12.06
N GLN A 518 26.86 3.11 10.90
CA GLN A 518 25.90 4.19 10.77
C GLN A 518 24.51 3.64 10.44
N SER A 519 23.48 4.20 11.08
CA SER A 519 22.09 4.00 10.67
C SER A 519 21.83 4.78 9.39
N PRO A 520 21.18 4.20 8.37
CA PRO A 520 20.80 4.95 7.18
C PRO A 520 19.72 5.98 7.51
N CYS A 521 19.50 6.96 6.63
CA CYS A 521 18.42 7.92 6.79
C CYS A 521 17.47 8.01 5.59
N VAL A 522 16.29 8.56 5.86
CA VAL A 522 15.29 8.99 4.89
C VAL A 522 15.14 10.50 5.06
N ILE A 523 15.32 11.25 3.98
CA ILE A 523 15.29 12.72 4.01
C ILE A 523 13.92 13.20 3.53
N VAL A 524 13.28 14.08 4.29
CA VAL A 524 11.90 14.57 4.04
C VAL A 524 11.80 16.07 4.33
N PRO A 525 10.80 16.81 3.82
CA PRO A 525 10.58 18.18 4.26
C PRO A 525 10.10 18.21 5.72
N SER A 526 10.36 19.29 6.45
CA SER A 526 9.93 19.45 7.85
C SER A 526 8.42 19.39 8.05
N THR A 527 7.65 19.63 6.98
CA THR A 527 6.18 19.58 6.92
C THR A 527 5.64 18.24 6.42
N ALA A 528 6.49 17.21 6.28
CA ALA A 528 6.09 15.93 5.70
C ALA A 528 5.00 15.21 6.50
N HIS A 529 4.21 14.40 5.79
CA HIS A 529 3.09 13.67 6.38
C HIS A 529 3.56 12.62 7.40
N ILE A 530 2.80 12.48 8.49
CA ILE A 530 3.11 11.57 9.62
C ILE A 530 3.28 10.10 9.21
N SER A 531 2.77 9.69 8.04
CA SER A 531 2.97 8.35 7.51
C SER A 531 4.44 7.99 7.29
N LEU A 532 5.31 8.96 6.97
CA LEU A 532 6.73 8.70 6.79
C LEU A 532 7.41 8.37 8.13
N THR A 533 6.97 9.02 9.21
CA THR A 533 7.35 8.64 10.58
C THR A 533 6.85 7.23 10.92
N LYS A 534 5.60 6.89 10.56
CA LYS A 534 5.10 5.51 10.71
C LYS A 534 5.95 4.52 9.90
N ALA A 535 6.34 4.87 8.67
CA ALA A 535 7.14 4.00 7.82
C ALA A 535 8.51 3.66 8.41
N VAL A 536 9.30 4.65 8.81
CA VAL A 536 10.64 4.39 9.39
C VAL A 536 10.57 3.59 10.70
N THR A 537 9.51 3.79 11.48
CA THR A 537 9.31 3.06 12.75
C THR A 537 8.82 1.63 12.52
N ILE A 538 7.88 1.40 11.61
CA ILE A 538 7.42 0.06 11.21
C ILE A 538 8.60 -0.74 10.63
N LEU A 539 9.37 -0.14 9.71
CA LEU A 539 10.50 -0.77 9.03
C LEU A 539 11.74 -0.97 9.92
N GLY A 540 11.71 -0.49 11.18
CA GLY A 540 12.78 -0.69 12.15
C GLY A 540 14.00 0.23 11.97
N LEU A 541 13.89 1.26 11.12
CA LEU A 541 14.95 2.26 10.91
C LEU A 541 15.03 3.25 12.09
N GLY A 542 13.90 3.46 12.79
CA GLY A 542 13.80 4.40 13.91
C GLY A 542 13.34 5.79 13.47
N ARG A 543 12.65 6.51 14.35
CA ARG A 543 12.19 7.88 14.11
C ARG A 543 13.34 8.83 13.75
N GLU A 544 14.51 8.69 14.38
CA GLU A 544 15.67 9.55 14.14
C GLU A 544 16.29 9.37 12.75
N SER A 545 16.02 8.25 12.08
CA SER A 545 16.42 8.06 10.68
C SER A 545 15.65 8.97 9.72
N LEU A 546 14.54 9.57 10.15
CA LEU A 546 13.78 10.53 9.37
C LEU A 546 14.37 11.94 9.55
N VAL A 547 15.24 12.34 8.62
CA VAL A 547 15.93 13.62 8.66
C VAL A 547 15.08 14.66 7.93
N THR A 548 14.77 15.76 8.61
CA THR A 548 13.97 16.84 8.03
C THR A 548 14.84 17.91 7.37
N VAL A 549 14.33 18.48 6.28
CA VAL A 549 14.88 19.64 5.58
C VAL A 549 13.96 20.83 5.82
N ALA A 550 14.56 22.01 6.01
CA ALA A 550 13.82 23.25 6.14
C ALA A 550 12.93 23.51 4.91
N VAL A 551 11.87 24.30 5.12
CA VAL A 551 10.98 24.75 4.05
C VAL A 551 11.02 26.26 3.92
N ASP A 552 10.76 26.77 2.72
CA ASP A 552 10.61 28.19 2.43
C ASP A 552 9.26 28.75 2.92
N GLU A 553 8.99 30.03 2.65
CA GLU A 553 7.74 30.70 3.03
C GLU A 553 6.50 30.13 2.33
N ASP A 554 6.69 29.42 1.21
CA ASP A 554 5.65 28.70 0.46
C ASP A 554 5.54 27.22 0.91
N ALA A 555 6.20 26.85 2.01
CA ALA A 555 6.30 25.50 2.56
C ALA A 555 6.92 24.46 1.61
N ARG A 556 7.75 24.89 0.65
CA ARG A 556 8.51 24.03 -0.26
C ARG A 556 9.84 23.67 0.37
N MET A 557 10.34 22.46 0.12
CA MET A 557 11.66 22.04 0.58
C MET A 557 12.74 23.00 0.05
N GLU A 558 13.57 23.55 0.94
CA GLU A 558 14.64 24.48 0.58
C GLU A 558 15.84 23.72 -0.04
N PRO A 559 16.16 23.91 -1.33
CA PRO A 559 17.22 23.15 -2.00
C PRO A 559 18.60 23.35 -1.36
N LYS A 560 18.91 24.54 -0.83
CA LYS A 560 20.21 24.79 -0.18
C LYS A 560 20.37 24.03 1.14
N ASP A 561 19.27 23.87 1.88
CA ASP A 561 19.29 23.09 3.11
C ASP A 561 19.37 21.59 2.80
N LEU A 562 18.68 21.13 1.74
CA LEU A 562 18.84 19.78 1.23
C LEU A 562 20.30 19.50 0.84
N GLU A 563 20.93 20.38 0.05
CA GLU A 563 22.34 20.25 -0.33
C GLU A 563 23.24 20.18 0.92
N ARG A 564 23.03 21.07 1.90
CA ARG A 564 23.77 21.07 3.17
C ARG A 564 23.63 19.73 3.90
N VAL A 565 22.42 19.20 4.01
CA VAL A 565 22.14 17.90 4.66
C VAL A 565 22.82 16.76 3.89
N LEU A 566 22.72 16.74 2.57
CA LEU A 566 23.36 15.71 1.74
C LEU A 566 24.88 15.74 1.86
N GLN A 567 25.50 16.92 1.88
CA GLN A 567 26.94 17.09 2.10
C GLN A 567 27.36 16.63 3.50
N GLU A 568 26.55 16.87 4.52
CA GLU A 568 26.77 16.35 5.87
C GLU A 568 26.73 14.81 5.89
N LYS A 569 25.74 14.20 5.22
CA LYS A 569 25.62 12.74 5.16
C LYS A 569 26.77 12.10 4.37
N LEU A 570 27.19 12.72 3.26
CA LEU A 570 28.36 12.30 2.50
C LEU A 570 29.64 12.36 3.36
N LYS A 571 29.87 13.48 4.06
CA LYS A 571 31.06 13.65 4.92
C LYS A 571 31.14 12.62 6.05
N ASN A 572 30.00 12.24 6.60
CA ASN A 572 29.92 11.32 7.73
C ASN A 572 29.70 9.86 7.31
N GLU A 573 29.72 9.57 6.00
CA GLU A 573 29.45 8.25 5.42
C GLU A 573 28.12 7.64 5.92
N ILE A 574 27.07 8.47 6.01
CA ILE A 574 25.71 8.05 6.37
C ILE A 574 24.93 7.76 5.07
N PRO A 575 24.49 6.52 4.83
CA PRO A 575 23.74 6.18 3.62
C PRO A 575 22.34 6.80 3.63
N VAL A 576 21.93 7.39 2.50
CA VAL A 576 20.56 7.87 2.30
C VAL A 576 19.78 6.80 1.54
N ILE A 577 18.72 6.28 2.15
CA ILE A 577 17.82 5.30 1.50
C ILE A 577 17.04 6.00 0.40
N THR A 578 16.32 7.06 0.77
CA THR A 578 15.50 7.82 -0.16
C THR A 578 15.39 9.28 0.28
N VAL A 579 15.32 10.18 -0.69
CA VAL A 579 14.82 11.55 -0.50
C VAL A 579 13.35 11.54 -0.88
N VAL A 580 12.50 12.12 -0.04
CA VAL A 580 11.06 12.27 -0.29
C VAL A 580 10.77 13.71 -0.63
N SER A 581 10.19 13.93 -1.81
CA SER A 581 9.68 15.23 -2.21
C SER A 581 8.17 15.25 -2.10
N VAL A 582 7.61 16.26 -1.41
CA VAL A 582 6.16 16.52 -1.41
C VAL A 582 5.88 17.44 -2.62
N MET A 583 5.90 16.81 -3.81
CA MET A 583 5.76 17.33 -5.18
C MET A 583 6.31 18.76 -5.46
N GLY A 584 7.52 19.01 -5.97
CA GLY A 584 8.56 18.14 -6.52
C GLY A 584 9.65 18.96 -7.23
N THR A 585 10.75 19.36 -6.56
CA THR A 585 12.00 19.87 -7.18
C THR A 585 13.08 18.78 -7.19
N THR A 586 13.99 18.80 -8.16
CA THR A 586 15.08 17.81 -8.33
C THR A 586 16.43 18.44 -8.02
N GLU A 587 17.28 17.75 -7.25
CA GLU A 587 18.72 17.99 -7.18
C GLU A 587 19.45 16.64 -7.11
N GLU A 588 20.45 16.44 -7.97
CA GLU A 588 21.39 15.30 -7.90
C GLU A 588 22.68 15.76 -7.20
N SER A 589 23.15 15.01 -6.19
CA SER A 589 24.42 15.33 -5.52
C SER A 589 25.55 14.43 -6.01
N ALA A 590 26.70 15.04 -6.35
CA ALA A 590 27.88 14.33 -6.81
C ALA A 590 28.46 13.45 -5.68
N GLY A 591 28.29 12.12 -5.80
CA GLY A 591 28.92 11.11 -4.94
C GLY A 591 28.02 10.43 -3.90
N LEU A 592 26.76 10.88 -3.74
CA LEU A 592 25.75 10.24 -2.90
C LEU A 592 24.59 9.78 -3.79
N CYS A 593 24.24 8.49 -3.75
CA CYS A 593 23.12 7.97 -4.55
C CYS A 593 22.02 7.47 -3.63
N PHE A 594 20.77 7.78 -3.95
CA PHE A 594 19.58 7.44 -3.17
C PHE A 594 18.38 7.27 -4.10
N SER A 595 17.35 6.58 -3.61
CA SER A 595 16.05 6.56 -4.30
C SER A 595 15.39 7.94 -4.19
N LEU A 596 14.65 8.34 -5.21
CA LEU A 596 13.78 9.51 -5.18
C LEU A 596 12.32 9.05 -5.11
N HIS A 597 11.65 9.43 -4.03
CA HIS A 597 10.23 9.16 -3.83
C HIS A 597 9.45 10.48 -3.89
N ALA A 598 8.35 10.52 -4.65
CA ALA A 598 7.40 11.62 -4.56
C ALA A 598 6.17 11.20 -3.74
N ASP A 599 5.91 11.91 -2.64
CA ASP A 599 4.62 11.83 -1.97
C ASP A 599 3.62 12.75 -2.71
N GLY A 600 3.07 12.20 -3.79
CA GLY A 600 2.04 12.83 -4.61
C GLY A 600 0.63 12.45 -4.19
N ALA A 601 0.40 12.03 -2.94
CA ALA A 601 -0.91 11.55 -2.50
C ALA A 601 -2.03 12.52 -2.86
N TRP A 602 -1.86 13.82 -2.55
CA TRP A 602 -2.80 14.85 -2.95
C TRP A 602 -2.57 15.36 -4.37
N GLY A 603 -1.33 15.64 -4.77
CA GLY A 603 -1.10 16.41 -6.01
C GLY A 603 -0.92 15.57 -7.28
N GLY A 604 -0.80 14.24 -7.18
CA GLY A 604 -0.47 13.37 -8.31
C GLY A 604 -1.43 13.49 -9.48
N TYR A 605 -2.74 13.62 -9.22
CA TYR A 605 -3.75 13.79 -10.27
C TYR A 605 -3.62 15.11 -11.05
N PHE A 606 -2.94 16.14 -10.52
CA PHE A 606 -2.68 17.37 -11.27
C PHE A 606 -1.74 17.15 -12.47
N CYS A 607 -1.01 16.02 -12.53
CA CYS A 607 -0.27 15.62 -13.74
C CYS A 607 -1.21 15.46 -14.96
N SER A 608 -2.50 15.16 -14.75
CA SER A 608 -3.48 15.12 -15.83
C SER A 608 -3.63 16.47 -16.55
N MET A 609 -3.36 17.59 -15.88
CA MET A 609 -3.41 18.94 -16.44
C MET A 609 -2.21 19.27 -17.35
N LEU A 610 -1.17 18.44 -17.37
CA LEU A 610 -0.04 18.57 -18.30
C LEU A 610 -0.34 17.98 -19.69
N ARG A 611 -1.37 17.15 -19.79
CA ARG A 611 -1.69 16.39 -21.01
C ARG A 611 -2.42 17.28 -22.00
N ASP A 612 -2.10 17.12 -23.29
CA ASP A 612 -2.82 17.81 -24.34
C ASP A 612 -4.31 17.38 -24.37
N PRO A 613 -5.26 18.32 -24.35
CA PRO A 613 -6.67 17.98 -24.45
C PRO A 613 -6.97 17.35 -25.82
N LYS A 614 -7.85 16.34 -25.85
CA LYS A 614 -8.26 15.64 -27.08
C LYS A 614 -8.88 16.57 -28.14
N SER A 615 -9.41 17.70 -27.71
CA SER A 615 -9.93 18.77 -28.56
C SER A 615 -9.28 20.10 -28.17
N LYS A 616 -8.90 20.91 -29.17
CA LYS A 616 -8.46 22.29 -28.92
C LYS A 616 -9.62 23.05 -28.28
N LEU A 617 -9.53 23.33 -26.99
CA LEU A 617 -10.40 24.28 -26.31
C LEU A 617 -10.14 25.63 -26.99
N VAL A 618 -11.17 26.19 -27.63
CA VAL A 618 -11.14 27.60 -28.04
C VAL A 618 -11.22 28.37 -26.74
N ALA A 619 -10.29 29.29 -26.49
CA ALA A 619 -10.36 30.22 -25.37
C ALA A 619 -11.74 30.88 -25.42
N ALA A 620 -12.68 30.40 -24.59
CA ALA A 620 -14.00 30.94 -24.53
C ALA A 620 -13.84 32.36 -23.99
N GLY A 621 -14.41 33.33 -24.70
CA GLY A 621 -14.56 34.67 -24.15
C GLY A 621 -15.17 34.57 -22.76
N SER A 622 -14.64 35.39 -21.86
CA SER A 622 -14.85 35.45 -20.42
C SER A 622 -16.32 35.72 -19.99
N GLU A 623 -17.24 34.81 -20.27
CA GLU A 623 -18.65 34.86 -19.84
C GLU A 623 -19.12 33.59 -19.11
N GLY A 624 -18.20 32.73 -18.64
CA GLY A 624 -18.53 31.54 -17.85
C GLY A 624 -18.62 31.83 -16.34
N PHE A 625 -19.59 31.23 -15.66
CA PHE A 625 -19.76 31.26 -14.19
C PHE A 625 -18.61 30.54 -13.42
N VAL A 626 -17.88 29.64 -14.09
CA VAL A 626 -16.81 28.84 -13.48
C VAL A 626 -15.46 29.50 -13.76
N PRO A 627 -14.69 29.92 -12.73
CA PRO A 627 -13.37 30.51 -12.93
C PRO A 627 -12.38 29.45 -13.42
N GLU A 628 -11.62 29.78 -14.47
CA GLU A 628 -10.52 28.95 -14.97
C GLU A 628 -9.24 29.26 -14.18
N LEU A 629 -8.74 28.27 -13.44
CA LEU A 629 -7.44 28.33 -12.75
C LEU A 629 -6.43 27.46 -13.49
N TRP A 630 -5.25 28.03 -13.74
CA TRP A 630 -4.17 27.38 -14.49
C TRP A 630 -3.03 27.00 -13.56
N LEU A 631 -2.28 25.96 -13.92
CA LEU A 631 -1.02 25.66 -13.26
C LEU A 631 -0.07 26.85 -13.43
N SER A 632 0.56 27.30 -12.34
CA SER A 632 1.64 28.27 -12.44
C SER A 632 2.83 27.66 -13.21
N PRO A 633 3.69 28.48 -13.84
CA PRO A 633 4.88 27.97 -14.52
C PRO A 633 5.75 27.07 -13.62
N TYR A 634 5.91 27.48 -12.35
CA TYR A 634 6.65 26.71 -11.34
C TYR A 634 6.02 25.33 -11.09
N VAL A 635 4.71 25.25 -10.85
CA VAL A 635 4.03 23.96 -10.59
C VAL A 635 4.06 23.09 -11.84
N LYS A 636 3.92 23.67 -13.03
CA LYS A 636 4.00 22.95 -14.30
C LYS A 636 5.38 22.30 -14.47
N GLU A 637 6.44 23.02 -14.15
CA GLU A 637 7.82 22.51 -14.17
C GLU A 637 7.99 21.34 -13.19
N GLN A 638 7.56 21.51 -11.93
CA GLN A 638 7.67 20.47 -10.90
C GLN A 638 6.89 19.18 -11.28
N LEU A 639 5.65 19.33 -11.76
CA LEU A 639 4.85 18.18 -12.19
C LEU A 639 5.46 17.48 -13.42
N SER A 640 6.18 18.20 -14.28
CA SER A 640 6.85 17.62 -15.45
C SER A 640 8.09 16.82 -15.09
N ALA A 641 8.63 16.98 -13.88
CA ALA A 641 9.79 16.24 -13.37
C ALA A 641 9.42 14.99 -12.55
N MET A 642 8.12 14.70 -12.38
CA MET A 642 7.65 13.54 -11.61
C MET A 642 8.16 12.21 -12.17
N ASP A 643 8.40 12.12 -13.48
CA ASP A 643 8.90 10.91 -14.15
C ASP A 643 10.34 10.54 -13.75
N GLN A 644 11.07 11.45 -13.12
CA GLN A 644 12.42 11.22 -12.60
C GLN A 644 12.41 10.44 -11.28
N CYS A 645 11.31 10.47 -10.52
CA CYS A 645 11.21 9.73 -9.27
C CYS A 645 11.27 8.21 -9.52
N ASP A 646 11.88 7.45 -8.62
CA ASP A 646 11.88 5.97 -8.69
C ASP A 646 10.50 5.41 -8.28
N THR A 647 9.82 6.09 -7.35
CA THR A 647 8.48 5.75 -6.89
C THR A 647 7.61 6.98 -6.63
N ILE A 648 6.30 6.85 -6.83
CA ILE A 648 5.32 7.92 -6.57
C ILE A 648 4.11 7.35 -5.83
N THR A 649 3.79 7.92 -4.67
CA THR A 649 2.52 7.72 -3.99
C THR A 649 1.47 8.63 -4.61
N ILE A 650 0.26 8.13 -4.85
CA ILE A 650 -0.88 8.90 -5.38
C ILE A 650 -2.20 8.37 -4.82
N ASP A 651 -3.11 9.24 -4.39
CA ASP A 651 -4.39 8.81 -3.81
C ASP A 651 -5.59 9.14 -4.71
N PRO A 652 -6.17 8.12 -5.40
CA PRO A 652 -7.48 8.25 -6.02
C PRO A 652 -8.57 8.81 -5.09
N HIS A 653 -8.56 8.46 -3.79
CA HIS A 653 -9.55 8.95 -2.83
C HIS A 653 -9.37 10.41 -2.38
N LYS A 654 -8.35 11.11 -2.91
CA LYS A 654 -8.09 12.52 -2.66
C LYS A 654 -8.51 13.34 -3.90
N SER A 655 -7.55 13.70 -4.73
CA SER A 655 -7.75 14.53 -5.93
C SER A 655 -8.24 13.73 -7.14
N GLY A 656 -8.30 12.40 -7.03
CA GLY A 656 -8.93 11.52 -8.03
C GLY A 656 -10.45 11.38 -7.88
N PHE A 657 -11.05 12.02 -6.86
CA PHE A 657 -12.49 12.02 -6.60
C PHE A 657 -13.13 10.62 -6.43
N CYS A 658 -12.34 9.63 -6.01
CA CYS A 658 -12.85 8.28 -5.73
C CYS A 658 -13.25 8.13 -4.24
N PRO A 659 -14.18 7.23 -3.89
CA PRO A 659 -14.45 6.90 -2.50
C PRO A 659 -13.28 6.17 -1.81
N TYR A 660 -13.21 6.28 -0.48
CA TYR A 660 -12.33 5.44 0.34
C TYR A 660 -12.74 3.95 0.29
N PRO A 661 -11.80 3.00 0.46
CA PRO A 661 -10.35 3.18 0.41
C PRO A 661 -9.82 3.14 -1.04
N ALA A 662 -8.96 4.09 -1.42
CA ALA A 662 -8.24 4.04 -2.69
C ALA A 662 -6.96 4.92 -2.65
N GLY A 663 -5.85 4.33 -2.21
CA GLY A 663 -4.49 4.82 -2.45
C GLY A 663 -3.80 4.05 -3.56
N ALA A 664 -2.61 4.49 -3.99
CA ALA A 664 -1.79 3.78 -4.95
C ALA A 664 -0.30 4.10 -4.80
N LEU A 665 0.52 3.12 -5.19
CA LEU A 665 1.97 3.27 -5.36
C LEU A 665 2.34 2.93 -6.80
N CYS A 666 3.16 3.78 -7.42
CA CYS A 666 3.70 3.56 -8.76
C CYS A 666 5.23 3.48 -8.69
N TYR A 667 5.81 2.51 -9.39
CA TYR A 667 7.24 2.30 -9.57
C TYR A 667 7.62 2.68 -11.01
N ARG A 668 8.67 3.50 -11.17
CA ARG A 668 9.24 3.84 -12.49
C ARG A 668 9.65 2.59 -13.26
N ASP A 669 10.26 1.63 -12.56
CA ASP A 669 10.63 0.33 -13.08
C ASP A 669 10.04 -0.77 -12.17
N LYS A 670 9.23 -1.66 -12.76
CA LYS A 670 8.60 -2.79 -12.07
C LYS A 670 9.57 -3.75 -11.41
N LEU A 671 10.84 -3.78 -11.84
CA LEU A 671 11.87 -4.59 -11.20
C LEU A 671 12.09 -4.18 -9.74
N MET A 672 11.89 -2.91 -9.38
CA MET A 672 12.04 -2.43 -8.00
C MET A 672 11.10 -3.14 -7.03
N ASN A 673 9.87 -3.48 -7.46
CA ASN A 673 8.92 -4.22 -6.63
C ASN A 673 9.41 -5.65 -6.29
N THR A 674 10.23 -6.26 -7.16
CA THR A 674 10.77 -7.61 -6.91
C THR A 674 11.73 -7.67 -5.72
N PHE A 675 12.27 -6.53 -5.28
CA PHE A 675 13.15 -6.44 -4.11
C PHE A 675 12.38 -6.52 -2.78
N LEU A 676 11.05 -6.55 -2.80
CA LEU A 676 10.25 -6.81 -1.59
C LEU A 676 10.33 -8.27 -1.14
N GLN A 677 10.66 -9.20 -2.04
CA GLN A 677 10.93 -10.62 -1.74
C GLN A 677 9.80 -11.32 -0.94
N ILE A 678 8.55 -10.91 -1.16
CA ILE A 678 7.36 -11.41 -0.44
C ILE A 678 7.09 -12.89 -0.75
N THR A 679 7.46 -13.37 -1.95
CA THR A 679 7.40 -14.79 -2.29
C THR A 679 8.64 -15.27 -3.05
N THR A 680 9.04 -16.51 -2.79
CA THR A 680 9.91 -17.30 -3.70
C THR A 680 9.11 -18.36 -4.47
N THR A 681 7.82 -18.54 -4.14
CA THR A 681 6.90 -19.52 -4.75
C THR A 681 5.47 -19.31 -4.25
N VAL A 682 4.61 -18.67 -5.05
CA VAL A 682 3.22 -19.13 -5.22
C VAL A 682 2.80 -18.85 -6.66
N VAL A 683 2.93 -19.85 -7.53
CA VAL A 683 2.27 -19.82 -8.83
C VAL A 683 0.83 -20.27 -8.58
N TYR A 684 -0.08 -19.32 -8.38
CA TYR A 684 -1.50 -19.65 -8.51
C TYR A 684 -1.74 -20.09 -9.96
N TYR A 685 -2.48 -21.19 -10.11
CA TYR A 685 -2.87 -21.68 -11.42
C TYR A 685 -3.62 -20.55 -12.14
N HIS A 686 -3.19 -20.23 -13.36
CA HIS A 686 -3.81 -19.25 -14.29
C HIS A 686 -3.19 -17.84 -14.29
N GLY A 687 -2.09 -17.69 -15.05
CA GLY A 687 -1.73 -16.51 -15.85
C GLY A 687 -1.84 -15.10 -15.25
N ASP A 688 -0.67 -14.44 -15.18
CA ASP A 688 -0.45 -13.00 -14.98
C ASP A 688 -0.76 -12.42 -13.58
N MET A 689 0.33 -12.12 -12.84
CA MET A 689 0.47 -11.26 -11.64
C MET A 689 -0.53 -11.45 -10.48
N THR A 690 -0.05 -11.99 -9.34
CA THR A 690 -0.78 -12.05 -8.07
C THR A 690 -0.62 -10.73 -7.29
N LEU A 691 -1.68 -9.92 -7.18
CA LEU A 691 -1.59 -8.60 -6.52
C LEU A 691 -1.59 -8.68 -4.97
N GLY A 692 -1.75 -9.86 -4.37
CA GLY A 692 -1.61 -10.08 -2.93
C GLY A 692 -0.16 -10.19 -2.45
N ASP A 693 0.80 -10.32 -3.37
CA ASP A 693 2.22 -10.58 -3.07
C ASP A 693 3.16 -9.47 -3.58
N ILE A 694 2.60 -8.28 -3.86
CA ILE A 694 3.35 -7.13 -4.40
C ILE A 694 3.52 -5.99 -3.39
N GLY A 695 2.99 -6.12 -2.17
CA GLY A 695 2.99 -5.06 -1.18
C GLY A 695 2.65 -5.55 0.23
N ILE A 696 2.34 -4.61 1.12
CA ILE A 696 2.01 -4.84 2.54
C ILE A 696 0.67 -5.56 2.68
N GLU A 697 -0.30 -5.22 1.84
CA GLU A 697 -1.65 -5.76 1.90
C GLU A 697 -1.75 -7.12 1.20
N GLY A 698 -2.38 -8.09 1.88
CA GLY A 698 -2.83 -9.32 1.26
C GLY A 698 -4.24 -9.13 0.68
N SER A 699 -5.27 -9.39 1.50
CA SER A 699 -6.66 -9.15 1.10
C SER A 699 -6.95 -7.67 0.84
N LYS A 700 -7.50 -7.34 -0.33
CA LYS A 700 -7.76 -5.96 -0.78
C LYS A 700 -8.98 -5.87 -1.70
N PRO A 701 -9.77 -4.78 -1.64
CA PRO A 701 -11.08 -4.72 -2.31
C PRO A 701 -10.97 -4.34 -3.79
N GLY A 702 -11.24 -5.27 -4.70
CA GLY A 702 -11.43 -5.03 -6.13
C GLY A 702 -12.62 -4.13 -6.47
N ALA A 703 -13.49 -3.82 -5.49
CA ALA A 703 -14.45 -2.73 -5.62
C ALA A 703 -13.75 -1.37 -5.79
N ALA A 704 -12.65 -1.13 -5.08
CA ALA A 704 -11.83 0.07 -5.24
C ALA A 704 -11.24 0.14 -6.66
N ALA A 705 -10.69 -0.99 -7.15
CA ALA A 705 -10.19 -1.08 -8.53
C ALA A 705 -11.28 -0.77 -9.58
N ALA A 706 -12.49 -1.31 -9.42
CA ALA A 706 -13.61 -1.02 -10.31
C ALA A 706 -14.05 0.45 -10.25
N GLY A 707 -14.08 1.05 -9.06
CA GLY A 707 -14.43 2.46 -8.87
C GLY A 707 -13.43 3.41 -9.54
N VAL A 708 -12.14 3.20 -9.29
CA VAL A 708 -11.06 3.99 -9.90
C VAL A 708 -11.02 3.79 -11.43
N MET A 709 -11.23 2.55 -11.90
CA MET A 709 -11.31 2.25 -13.33
C MET A 709 -12.42 3.04 -14.02
N LEU A 710 -13.63 3.03 -13.45
CA LEU A 710 -14.76 3.77 -14.02
C LEU A 710 -14.48 5.27 -14.04
N ALA A 711 -13.91 5.81 -12.95
CA ALA A 711 -13.50 7.22 -12.88
C ALA A 711 -12.46 7.58 -13.96
N ASN A 712 -11.45 6.72 -14.17
CA ASN A 712 -10.41 6.93 -15.19
C ASN A 712 -10.98 6.89 -16.62
N ARG A 713 -11.92 5.96 -16.89
CA ARG A 713 -12.58 5.80 -18.19
C ARG A 713 -13.59 6.91 -18.51
N GLN A 714 -14.30 7.40 -17.50
CA GLN A 714 -15.20 8.53 -17.63
C GLN A 714 -14.43 9.85 -17.77
N GLY A 715 -13.34 10.00 -17.01
CA GLY A 715 -12.57 11.23 -16.91
C GLY A 715 -11.24 11.22 -17.66
N TYR A 716 -10.16 11.40 -16.90
CA TYR A 716 -8.94 12.07 -17.35
C TYR A 716 -7.93 11.22 -18.15
N LEU A 717 -8.05 9.88 -18.19
CA LEU A 717 -6.94 9.00 -18.60
C LEU A 717 -7.14 8.17 -19.87
N THR A 718 -8.24 8.35 -20.60
CA THR A 718 -8.60 7.46 -21.71
C THR A 718 -7.64 7.47 -22.92
N LYS A 719 -6.74 6.48 -22.98
CA LYS A 719 -6.54 5.67 -24.20
C LYS A 719 -7.24 4.34 -23.96
N LYS A 720 -8.19 3.95 -24.81
CA LYS A 720 -8.76 2.59 -24.81
C LYS A 720 -7.60 1.59 -24.86
N SER A 721 -7.33 0.90 -23.76
CA SER A 721 -6.40 -0.23 -23.79
C SER A 721 -7.15 -1.39 -24.47
N GLU A 722 -6.66 -1.87 -25.62
CA GLU A 722 -7.26 -3.00 -26.35
C GLU A 722 -7.09 -4.35 -25.59
N LEU A 723 -6.62 -4.31 -24.33
CA LEU A 723 -6.28 -5.47 -23.51
C LEU A 723 -7.50 -6.31 -23.11
N LEU A 724 -8.68 -5.69 -22.96
CA LEU A 724 -9.90 -6.39 -22.55
C LEU A 724 -10.34 -7.50 -23.51
N GLN A 725 -9.94 -7.51 -24.79
CA GLN A 725 -10.46 -8.49 -25.75
C GLN A 725 -9.56 -9.72 -25.96
N LYS A 726 -8.26 -9.66 -25.67
CA LYS A 726 -7.34 -10.79 -25.93
C LYS A 726 -7.38 -11.87 -24.84
N ASP A 727 -7.56 -11.49 -23.58
CA ASP A 727 -7.33 -12.42 -22.45
C ASP A 727 -8.59 -13.03 -21.82
N PHE A 728 -9.78 -12.81 -22.37
CA PHE A 728 -11.00 -13.52 -21.94
C PHE A 728 -11.18 -14.89 -22.59
N ARG A 729 -10.46 -15.19 -23.68
CA ARG A 729 -10.57 -16.50 -24.37
C ARG A 729 -9.92 -17.66 -23.60
N VAL A 730 -9.04 -17.37 -22.63
CA VAL A 730 -8.36 -18.42 -21.84
C VAL A 730 -9.24 -18.98 -20.72
N TYR A 731 -10.25 -18.23 -20.26
CA TYR A 731 -11.08 -18.60 -19.11
C TYR A 731 -12.41 -19.26 -19.49
N LYS A 732 -12.90 -19.06 -20.71
CA LYS A 732 -14.20 -19.60 -21.15
C LYS A 732 -14.17 -21.09 -21.51
N ASP A 733 -13.00 -21.63 -21.87
CA ASP A 733 -12.87 -22.99 -22.40
C ASP A 733 -12.61 -24.06 -21.31
N LYS A 734 -12.67 -23.70 -20.01
CA LYS A 734 -12.36 -24.63 -18.90
C LYS A 734 -13.25 -24.51 -17.65
N ILE A 735 -14.37 -23.80 -17.70
CA ILE A 735 -15.44 -23.87 -16.68
C ILE A 735 -16.50 -24.84 -17.15
#